data_AF-A0A6B2KXY7-F1
#
_entry.id   AF-A0A6B2KXY7-F1
#
_cell.length_a   1.000
_cell.length_b   1.000
_cell.length_c   1.000
_cell.angle_alpha   90.00
_cell.angle_beta   90.00
_cell.angle_gamma   90.00
#
_symmetry.space_group_name_H-M   'P 1'
#
loop_
_entity.id
_entity.type
_entity.pdbx_description
1 polymer ?
#
loop_
_entity_poly.entity_id
_entity_poly.type
_entity_poly.pdbx_seq_one_letter_code
_entity_poly.pdbx_strand_id
1 'polypeptide(L)'
;MKEAAKKLNLKGHIVGTATKKTYGPGDLEGHVGTDGQRYVLDFARTYPPEAWFSQEEFQKGRFLYKLLRPELVLKNKVPLSSDAFTIWGKHDRHIHDQEVLECTQNLFSTVIPQFVESIQKTTTVLINFVVVITKLNHQLHEAGINIRHIGAIRNLLESKGETELSKLYLAEMVSRVMKDLIQEKWREIVQRGGCLSEEKSKAILVMAINTFLRKIPNKMMRKKRDMEDVEEESKEKAQMEGVAKKKIETFLLGVKARLKEKFRFGLMPEELANGIDFHPKTNRFYSQTVSRIFDILNIKITYNLMEEIRNEKVNSELSVLIQDIQEITPRVKHTKIIELADTKALMYSGLNEGGACAERIFTKSLELMQNSNFTFGQADFLIYFIQELRQRTKTYKNKFSVSATNNLALKLLSMASELLGADDKRIKTEKLWIDYFQKIPRYPKGLMKSFLELNVIFPNDPVIMDEAIPFALKEKEIDLSPVLTICEQMCIRFPKTPYYKVFLVSLISEHAQRVDNFKEEDLLRILGIFQAEVTQHKLTTHHLPIQKWVNNSSLILLIKLYFTFPQFQKELEIVFKKLTNVDLHCVGHLLTNEELLLLSKHCSLIESIHFARTNNIDLPNLLQFLHLQTNLTYLHIAKYNKFHNDLLNSLHKFTNLKSLVLGDCDWTEDPLTPIPSLESLTFSCPTLTNLKLSSFITPGLRKLIITQSQLKLPIPEIFGSSIQALEITSSEITVEHIKEIFKNCSNLEKVSFAGSAIEEKTFILNTLDLNHPTLYTLTTPGGTTMYYSTESDLQTRW
;
A
#
# COMPACT_ATOMS: atom_id res chain seq x y z
N MET A 1 -31.48 7.38 -14.02
CA MET A 1 -32.09 6.92 -12.75
C MET A 1 -32.90 5.64 -12.89
N LYS A 2 -34.00 5.58 -13.66
CA LYS A 2 -34.83 4.36 -13.81
C LYS A 2 -34.03 3.07 -14.10
N GLU A 3 -33.08 3.14 -15.02
CA GLU A 3 -32.23 1.99 -15.37
C GLU A 3 -31.32 1.53 -14.22
N ALA A 4 -30.71 2.50 -13.51
CA ALA A 4 -29.91 2.21 -12.33
C ALA A 4 -30.78 1.56 -11.23
N ALA A 5 -31.98 2.09 -10.99
CA ALA A 5 -32.92 1.51 -10.04
C ALA A 5 -33.34 0.08 -10.40
N LYS A 6 -33.58 -0.21 -11.68
CA LYS A 6 -33.83 -1.59 -12.14
C LYS A 6 -32.67 -2.52 -11.80
N LYS A 7 -31.41 -2.08 -12.00
CA LYS A 7 -30.22 -2.85 -11.63
C LYS A 7 -30.05 -3.03 -10.13
N LEU A 8 -30.53 -2.07 -9.33
CA LEU A 8 -30.43 -2.07 -7.86
C LEU A 8 -31.68 -2.65 -7.16
N ASN A 9 -32.66 -3.14 -7.92
CA ASN A 9 -33.98 -3.56 -7.44
C ASN A 9 -34.70 -2.49 -6.58
N LEU A 10 -34.61 -1.23 -7.01
CA LEU A 10 -35.29 -0.10 -6.36
C LEU A 10 -36.63 0.21 -7.07
N LYS A 11 -37.66 0.46 -6.26
CA LYS A 11 -39.00 0.81 -6.72
C LYS A 11 -39.07 2.30 -7.04
N GLY A 12 -39.76 2.63 -8.13
CA GLY A 12 -40.12 4.02 -8.40
C GLY A 12 -41.43 4.40 -7.74
N HIS A 13 -41.47 5.56 -7.08
CA HIS A 13 -42.61 6.08 -6.32
C HIS A 13 -42.83 7.57 -6.61
N ILE A 14 -44.00 8.08 -6.24
CA ILE A 14 -44.36 9.49 -6.41
C ILE A 14 -43.83 10.30 -5.23
N VAL A 15 -43.14 11.40 -5.50
CA VAL A 15 -42.64 12.34 -4.48
C VAL A 15 -43.30 13.72 -4.59
N GLY A 16 -43.34 14.45 -3.48
CA GLY A 16 -43.84 15.84 -3.44
C GLY A 16 -45.36 15.99 -3.60
N THR A 17 -45.80 16.97 -4.39
CA THR A 17 -47.21 17.32 -4.65
C THR A 17 -47.92 16.40 -5.65
N ALA A 18 -47.49 15.14 -5.72
CA ALA A 18 -48.13 14.05 -6.46
C ALA A 18 -47.90 13.97 -7.99
N THR A 19 -46.96 14.73 -8.56
CA THR A 19 -46.83 14.81 -10.03
C THR A 19 -45.55 14.20 -10.61
N LYS A 20 -44.56 13.85 -9.77
CA LYS A 20 -43.26 13.37 -10.25
C LYS A 20 -42.93 12.00 -9.67
N LYS A 21 -42.67 11.05 -10.57
CA LYS A 21 -42.16 9.72 -10.22
C LYS A 21 -40.63 9.75 -10.19
N THR A 22 -40.04 9.35 -9.07
CA THR A 22 -38.59 9.14 -8.93
C THR A 22 -38.29 7.65 -8.82
N TYR A 23 -37.01 7.29 -8.91
CA TYR A 23 -36.50 5.92 -8.78
C TYR A 23 -35.28 5.89 -7.84
N GLY A 24 -35.42 6.55 -6.70
CA GLY A 24 -34.40 6.79 -5.67
C GLY A 24 -35.01 7.67 -4.58
N PRO A 25 -34.25 8.06 -3.53
CA PRO A 25 -34.82 8.84 -2.45
C PRO A 25 -35.18 10.27 -2.93
N GLY A 26 -36.19 10.85 -2.30
CA GLY A 26 -36.79 12.12 -2.70
C GLY A 26 -35.93 13.35 -2.42
N ASP A 27 -34.82 13.18 -1.68
CA ASP A 27 -33.78 14.17 -1.43
C ASP A 27 -32.58 14.04 -2.38
N LEU A 28 -32.64 13.20 -3.43
CA LEU A 28 -31.62 13.24 -4.48
C LEU A 28 -31.62 14.59 -5.18
N GLU A 29 -30.44 15.20 -5.26
CA GLU A 29 -30.24 16.43 -6.01
C GLU A 29 -29.75 16.12 -7.43
N GLY A 30 -30.39 16.74 -8.43
CA GLY A 30 -29.96 16.68 -9.83
C GLY A 30 -29.47 18.04 -10.29
N HIS A 31 -28.26 18.11 -10.82
CA HIS A 31 -27.60 19.33 -11.26
C HIS A 31 -27.23 19.24 -12.75
N VAL A 32 -27.20 20.37 -13.45
CA VAL A 32 -26.63 20.49 -14.79
C VAL A 32 -25.34 21.30 -14.64
N GLY A 33 -24.20 20.67 -14.94
CA GLY A 33 -22.90 21.33 -14.88
C GLY A 33 -22.75 22.39 -15.98
N THR A 34 -21.74 23.25 -15.82
CA THR A 34 -21.37 24.24 -16.85
C THR A 34 -20.85 23.60 -18.14
N ASP A 35 -20.52 22.31 -18.09
CA ASP A 35 -20.16 21.43 -19.21
C ASP A 35 -21.40 20.86 -19.93
N GLY A 36 -22.61 21.18 -19.48
CA GLY A 36 -23.86 20.63 -19.99
C GLY A 36 -24.16 19.20 -19.52
N GLN A 37 -23.29 18.59 -18.71
CA GLN A 37 -23.49 17.25 -18.19
C GLN A 37 -24.43 17.25 -16.99
N ARG A 38 -25.11 16.11 -16.75
CA ARG A 38 -26.04 15.96 -15.64
C ARG A 38 -25.39 15.18 -14.51
N TYR A 39 -25.40 15.78 -13.33
CA TYR A 39 -24.85 15.21 -12.10
C TYR A 39 -25.98 14.88 -11.14
N VAL A 40 -25.84 13.79 -10.41
CA VAL A 40 -26.75 13.43 -9.32
C VAL A 40 -25.92 13.34 -8.05
N LEU A 41 -26.38 13.94 -6.96
CA LEU A 41 -25.71 13.98 -5.67
C LEU A 41 -26.61 13.31 -4.60
N ASP A 42 -26.08 13.21 -3.37
CA ASP A 42 -26.81 12.74 -2.18
C ASP A 42 -27.33 11.30 -2.21
N PHE A 43 -26.49 10.39 -2.70
CA PHE A 43 -26.75 8.93 -2.70
C PHE A 43 -26.80 8.26 -1.32
N ALA A 44 -26.69 9.02 -0.21
CA ALA A 44 -26.61 8.45 1.14
C ALA A 44 -27.84 7.61 1.51
N ARG A 45 -29.02 7.92 0.96
CA ARG A 45 -30.30 7.20 1.18
C ARG A 45 -30.75 6.34 0.00
N THR A 46 -29.82 5.94 -0.87
CA THR A 46 -30.18 5.19 -2.10
C THR A 46 -30.95 3.91 -1.80
N TYR A 47 -30.57 3.18 -0.75
CA TYR A 47 -31.23 1.93 -0.38
C TYR A 47 -32.37 2.16 0.62
N PRO A 48 -33.41 1.31 0.60
CA PRO A 48 -34.53 1.39 1.54
C PRO A 48 -34.08 1.32 3.00
N PRO A 49 -34.77 2.00 3.92
CA PRO A 49 -34.56 1.82 5.35
C PRO A 49 -34.92 0.40 5.80
N GLU A 50 -34.33 -0.05 6.90
CA GLU A 50 -34.74 -1.24 7.63
C GLU A 50 -35.98 -0.89 8.49
N ALA A 51 -37.00 -1.75 8.47
CA ALA A 51 -38.19 -1.59 9.30
C ALA A 51 -37.90 -1.79 10.79
N TRP A 52 -38.86 -1.46 11.65
CA TRP A 52 -38.84 -1.74 13.08
C TRP A 52 -40.04 -2.60 13.46
N PHE A 53 -39.88 -3.45 14.47
CA PHE A 53 -40.90 -4.44 14.83
C PHE A 53 -41.84 -3.97 15.95
N SER A 54 -41.42 -2.96 16.73
CA SER A 54 -42.27 -2.40 17.81
C SER A 54 -42.12 -0.87 17.91
N GLN A 55 -43.08 -0.22 18.58
CA GLN A 55 -42.99 1.22 18.84
C GLN A 55 -41.80 1.59 19.75
N GLU A 56 -41.44 0.73 20.69
CA GLU A 56 -40.26 0.93 21.55
C GLU A 56 -38.96 0.92 20.74
N GLU A 57 -38.96 0.26 19.58
CA GLU A 57 -37.82 0.24 18.68
C GLU A 57 -37.71 1.49 17.81
N PHE A 58 -38.77 2.31 17.73
CA PHE A 58 -38.82 3.49 16.89
C PHE A 58 -37.83 4.54 17.39
N GLN A 59 -36.89 4.89 16.51
CA GLN A 59 -35.95 5.97 16.74
C GLN A 59 -36.18 7.02 15.66
N LYS A 60 -36.49 8.25 16.07
CA LYS A 60 -36.70 9.37 15.13
C LYS A 60 -35.49 9.51 14.20
N GLY A 61 -35.73 9.55 12.90
CA GLY A 61 -34.68 9.66 11.87
C GLY A 61 -33.90 8.37 11.57
N ARG A 62 -34.25 7.23 12.18
CA ARG A 62 -33.63 5.91 11.89
C ARG A 62 -33.61 5.58 10.39
N PHE A 63 -34.70 5.91 9.70
CA PHE A 63 -34.86 5.69 8.27
C PHE A 63 -33.83 6.43 7.40
N LEU A 64 -33.10 7.40 7.96
CA LEU A 64 -32.05 8.13 7.23
C LEU A 64 -30.70 7.40 7.19
N TYR A 65 -30.43 6.48 8.13
CA TYR A 65 -29.10 5.88 8.30
C TYR A 65 -29.09 4.38 8.59
N LYS A 66 -30.22 3.77 8.97
CA LYS A 66 -30.35 2.31 9.08
C LYS A 66 -30.99 1.76 7.81
N LEU A 67 -30.20 1.72 6.74
CA LEU A 67 -30.60 1.20 5.44
C LEU A 67 -30.28 -0.28 5.31
N LEU A 68 -31.12 -0.98 4.55
CA LEU A 68 -30.90 -2.36 4.10
C LEU A 68 -29.66 -2.42 3.20
N ARG A 69 -28.99 -3.57 3.22
CA ARG A 69 -27.82 -3.77 2.37
C ARG A 69 -28.21 -3.97 0.91
N PRO A 70 -27.39 -3.51 -0.05
CA PRO A 70 -27.62 -3.71 -1.48
C PRO A 70 -27.91 -5.16 -1.86
N GLU A 71 -27.14 -6.10 -1.31
CA GLU A 71 -27.22 -7.52 -1.66
C GLU A 71 -28.54 -8.15 -1.22
N LEU A 72 -29.11 -7.69 -0.10
CA LEU A 72 -30.44 -8.11 0.34
C LEU A 72 -31.52 -7.51 -0.57
N VAL A 73 -31.42 -6.21 -0.89
CA VAL A 73 -32.37 -5.51 -1.75
C VAL A 73 -32.41 -6.14 -3.13
N LEU A 74 -31.24 -6.44 -3.72
CA LEU A 74 -31.10 -7.10 -5.02
C LEU A 74 -31.77 -8.47 -5.06
N LYS A 75 -31.70 -9.25 -3.98
CA LYS A 75 -32.29 -10.59 -3.87
C LYS A 75 -33.77 -10.55 -3.47
N ASN A 76 -34.32 -9.39 -3.12
CA ASN A 76 -35.71 -9.27 -2.70
C ASN A 76 -36.67 -9.53 -3.87
N LYS A 77 -37.78 -10.23 -3.60
CA LYS A 77 -38.74 -10.65 -4.64
C LYS A 77 -39.38 -9.48 -5.38
N VAL A 78 -39.58 -8.36 -4.69
CA VAL A 78 -40.16 -7.13 -5.23
C VAL A 78 -39.18 -5.97 -5.07
N PRO A 79 -39.17 -5.01 -6.00
CA PRO A 79 -38.34 -3.82 -5.85
C PRO A 79 -38.82 -3.00 -4.65
N LEU A 80 -37.90 -2.36 -3.93
CA LEU A 80 -38.19 -1.65 -2.68
C LEU A 80 -38.03 -0.14 -2.79
N SER A 81 -38.87 0.63 -2.11
CA SER A 81 -38.82 2.11 -2.14
C SER A 81 -37.75 2.65 -1.19
N SER A 82 -36.88 3.54 -1.69
CA SER A 82 -35.88 4.25 -0.88
C SER A 82 -36.51 5.19 0.17
N ASP A 83 -37.77 5.57 -0.02
CA ASP A 83 -38.49 6.52 0.84
C ASP A 83 -39.61 5.88 1.68
N ALA A 84 -39.57 4.55 1.86
CA ALA A 84 -40.40 3.88 2.87
C ALA A 84 -40.21 4.57 4.23
N PHE A 85 -41.31 4.69 4.99
CA PHE A 85 -41.39 5.37 6.28
C PHE A 85 -41.11 6.88 6.28
N THR A 86 -40.96 7.51 5.12
CA THR A 86 -40.70 8.96 5.02
C THR A 86 -41.92 9.76 4.56
N ILE A 87 -41.79 11.09 4.59
CA ILE A 87 -42.79 12.00 4.01
C ILE A 87 -42.76 11.98 2.47
N TRP A 88 -41.61 11.67 1.87
CA TRP A 88 -41.46 11.60 0.41
C TRP A 88 -42.24 10.40 -0.18
N GLY A 89 -42.31 9.29 0.54
CA GLY A 89 -43.10 8.09 0.17
C GLY A 89 -44.55 8.11 0.66
N LYS A 90 -45.18 9.28 0.82
CA LYS A 90 -46.56 9.38 1.36
C LYS A 90 -47.62 8.77 0.44
N HIS A 91 -47.40 8.81 -0.87
CA HIS A 91 -48.27 8.18 -1.87
C HIS A 91 -48.03 6.68 -1.83
N ASP A 92 -49.09 5.89 -1.71
CA ASP A 92 -49.00 4.43 -1.55
C ASP A 92 -48.11 3.98 -0.37
N ARG A 93 -48.01 4.82 0.68
CA ARG A 93 -47.17 4.55 1.85
C ARG A 93 -47.38 3.14 2.41
N HIS A 94 -48.64 2.74 2.55
CA HIS A 94 -48.99 1.42 3.09
C HIS A 94 -48.37 0.27 2.29
N ILE A 95 -48.22 0.42 0.97
CA ILE A 95 -47.56 -0.57 0.11
C ILE A 95 -46.04 -0.53 0.34
N HIS A 96 -45.45 0.66 0.26
CA HIS A 96 -44.00 0.84 0.39
C HIS A 96 -43.46 0.37 1.75
N ASP A 97 -44.16 0.72 2.82
CA ASP A 97 -43.80 0.39 4.19
C ASP A 97 -43.96 -1.11 4.44
N GLN A 98 -45.03 -1.72 3.91
CA GLN A 98 -45.30 -3.15 4.05
C GLN A 98 -44.24 -4.01 3.34
N GLU A 99 -43.83 -3.67 2.12
CA GLU A 99 -42.82 -4.45 1.38
C GLU A 99 -41.44 -4.38 2.04
N VAL A 100 -41.08 -3.22 2.58
CA VAL A 100 -39.84 -3.06 3.35
C VAL A 100 -39.91 -3.80 4.67
N LEU A 101 -41.07 -3.81 5.33
CA LEU A 101 -41.32 -4.62 6.52
C LEU A 101 -41.16 -6.11 6.23
N GLU A 102 -41.76 -6.63 5.16
CA GLU A 102 -41.63 -8.02 4.73
C GLU A 102 -40.19 -8.40 4.39
N CYS A 103 -39.46 -7.52 3.68
CA CYS A 103 -38.04 -7.73 3.41
C CYS A 103 -37.21 -7.78 4.71
N THR A 104 -37.51 -6.89 5.65
CA THR A 104 -36.87 -6.86 6.97
C THR A 104 -37.19 -8.12 7.77
N GLN A 105 -38.45 -8.58 7.76
CA GLN A 105 -38.85 -9.85 8.39
C GLN A 105 -38.12 -11.04 7.77
N ASN A 106 -37.98 -11.09 6.44
CA ASN A 106 -37.23 -12.12 5.73
C ASN A 106 -35.74 -12.14 6.11
N LEU A 107 -35.12 -10.96 6.32
CA LEU A 107 -33.74 -10.86 6.81
C LEU A 107 -33.56 -11.62 8.14
N PHE A 108 -34.44 -11.39 9.11
CA PHE A 108 -34.31 -11.99 10.45
C PHE A 108 -34.83 -13.43 10.53
N SER A 109 -35.92 -13.75 9.82
CA SER A 109 -36.56 -15.09 9.89
C SER A 109 -35.90 -16.12 8.99
N THR A 110 -35.23 -15.70 7.92
CA THR A 110 -34.70 -16.61 6.90
C THR A 110 -33.22 -16.38 6.63
N VAL A 111 -32.83 -15.18 6.21
CA VAL A 111 -31.46 -14.91 5.73
C VAL A 111 -30.42 -15.11 6.84
N ILE A 112 -30.64 -14.52 8.03
CA ILE A 112 -29.73 -14.65 9.17
C ILE A 112 -29.63 -16.11 9.66
N PRO A 113 -30.73 -16.85 9.89
CA PRO A 113 -30.66 -18.27 10.27
C PRO A 113 -29.92 -19.14 9.24
N GLN A 114 -30.20 -18.97 7.95
CA GLN A 114 -29.49 -19.68 6.87
C GLN A 114 -28.00 -19.35 6.86
N PHE A 115 -27.65 -18.08 7.09
CA PHE A 115 -26.25 -17.67 7.22
C PHE A 115 -25.56 -18.39 8.38
N VAL A 116 -26.19 -18.42 9.57
CA VAL A 116 -25.70 -19.15 10.75
C VAL A 116 -25.45 -20.62 10.43
N GLU A 117 -26.36 -21.29 9.74
CA GLU A 117 -26.19 -22.70 9.34
C GLU A 117 -25.03 -22.91 8.36
N SER A 118 -24.84 -21.98 7.41
CA SER A 118 -23.75 -22.07 6.45
C SER A 118 -22.38 -21.87 7.09
N ILE A 119 -22.25 -20.96 8.06
CA ILE A 119 -20.98 -20.77 8.78
C ILE A 119 -20.68 -21.94 9.71
N GLN A 120 -21.67 -22.52 10.38
CA GLN A 120 -21.47 -23.71 11.22
C GLN A 120 -20.86 -24.88 10.41
N LYS A 121 -21.33 -25.06 9.17
CA LYS A 121 -20.80 -26.09 8.26
C LYS A 121 -19.39 -25.79 7.74
N THR A 122 -18.99 -24.52 7.68
CA THR A 122 -17.72 -24.09 7.06
C THR A 122 -16.61 -23.88 8.09
N THR A 123 -16.96 -23.55 9.33
CA THR A 123 -16.01 -23.12 10.38
C THR A 123 -15.50 -24.27 11.26
N THR A 124 -15.71 -25.53 10.86
CA THR A 124 -15.21 -26.71 11.58
C THR A 124 -13.67 -26.81 11.63
N VAL A 125 -12.95 -25.98 10.88
CA VAL A 125 -11.49 -25.94 10.85
C VAL A 125 -10.98 -24.75 11.67
N LEU A 126 -10.16 -25.03 12.68
CA LEU A 126 -9.51 -24.08 13.59
C LEU A 126 -8.63 -23.08 12.82
N ILE A 127 -9.21 -21.98 12.35
CA ILE A 127 -8.49 -20.95 11.58
C ILE A 127 -8.24 -19.72 12.47
N ASN A 128 -7.05 -19.14 12.29
CA ASN A 128 -6.62 -17.84 12.81
C ASN A 128 -7.77 -16.80 12.87
N PHE A 129 -8.11 -16.37 14.09
CA PHE A 129 -9.19 -15.44 14.43
C PHE A 129 -9.30 -14.22 13.50
N VAL A 130 -8.17 -13.58 13.19
CA VAL A 130 -8.16 -12.32 12.40
C VAL A 130 -8.59 -12.59 10.96
N VAL A 131 -8.13 -13.71 10.39
CA VAL A 131 -8.52 -14.17 9.05
C VAL A 131 -10.00 -14.54 9.05
N VAL A 132 -10.49 -15.19 10.11
CA VAL A 132 -11.90 -15.57 10.24
C VAL A 132 -12.78 -14.31 10.26
N ILE A 133 -12.51 -13.33 11.10
CA ILE A 133 -13.40 -12.14 11.21
C ILE A 133 -13.41 -11.29 9.95
N THR A 134 -12.26 -11.07 9.32
CA THR A 134 -12.21 -10.30 8.08
C THR A 134 -13.00 -10.98 6.97
N LYS A 135 -12.89 -12.31 6.85
CA LYS A 135 -13.70 -13.14 5.95
C LYS A 135 -15.19 -13.14 6.32
N LEU A 136 -15.52 -13.23 7.61
CA LEU A 136 -16.91 -13.19 8.09
C LEU A 136 -17.59 -11.88 7.72
N ASN A 137 -16.91 -10.73 7.82
CA ASN A 137 -17.49 -9.44 7.42
C ASN A 137 -17.85 -9.42 5.94
N HIS A 138 -17.01 -10.02 5.09
CA HIS A 138 -17.30 -10.17 3.67
C HIS A 138 -18.51 -11.07 3.44
N GLN A 139 -18.53 -12.25 4.08
CA GLN A 139 -19.61 -13.21 3.95
C GLN A 139 -20.96 -12.67 4.46
N LEU A 140 -20.96 -11.90 5.55
CA LEU A 140 -22.14 -11.17 6.04
C LEU A 140 -22.69 -10.25 4.96
N HIS A 141 -21.81 -9.46 4.33
CA HIS A 141 -22.18 -8.52 3.30
C HIS A 141 -22.71 -9.21 2.05
N GLU A 142 -22.08 -10.30 1.60
CA GLU A 142 -22.54 -11.12 0.48
C GLU A 142 -23.92 -11.75 0.74
N ALA A 143 -24.20 -12.11 1.99
CA ALA A 143 -25.51 -12.57 2.42
C ALA A 143 -26.55 -11.44 2.50
N GLY A 144 -26.16 -10.18 2.38
CA GLY A 144 -27.04 -9.02 2.55
C GLY A 144 -27.30 -8.66 4.01
N ILE A 145 -26.46 -9.14 4.93
CA ILE A 145 -26.58 -8.88 6.36
C ILE A 145 -25.69 -7.69 6.71
N ASN A 146 -26.30 -6.65 7.28
CA ASN A 146 -25.53 -5.54 7.82
C ASN A 146 -24.84 -5.95 9.13
N ILE A 147 -23.59 -5.54 9.32
CA ILE A 147 -22.81 -5.85 10.53
C ILE A 147 -23.43 -5.35 11.84
N ARG A 148 -24.39 -4.43 11.79
CA ARG A 148 -25.20 -4.05 12.97
C ARG A 148 -25.99 -5.24 13.55
N HIS A 149 -26.21 -6.30 12.77
CA HIS A 149 -26.97 -7.49 13.17
C HIS A 149 -26.11 -8.63 13.73
N ILE A 150 -24.81 -8.42 13.96
CA ILE A 150 -23.96 -9.48 14.55
C ILE A 150 -24.45 -9.94 15.93
N GLY A 151 -25.17 -9.09 16.68
CA GLY A 151 -25.82 -9.51 17.92
C GLY A 151 -26.91 -10.57 17.72
N ALA A 152 -27.71 -10.45 16.66
CA ALA A 152 -28.73 -11.45 16.33
C ALA A 152 -28.09 -12.80 15.90
N ILE A 153 -27.00 -12.73 15.13
CA ILE A 153 -26.23 -13.91 14.72
C ILE A 153 -25.64 -14.62 15.93
N ARG A 154 -25.03 -13.85 16.85
CA ARG A 154 -24.47 -14.38 18.07
C ARG A 154 -25.52 -15.11 18.91
N ASN A 155 -26.68 -14.49 19.13
CA ASN A 155 -27.77 -15.10 19.90
C ASN A 155 -28.21 -16.45 19.30
N LEU A 156 -28.35 -16.50 17.98
CA LEU A 156 -28.69 -17.74 17.28
C LEU A 156 -27.60 -18.81 17.41
N LEU A 157 -26.33 -18.44 17.29
CA LEU A 157 -25.21 -19.36 17.50
C LEU A 157 -25.23 -19.94 18.92
N GLU A 158 -25.42 -19.10 19.93
CA GLU A 158 -25.50 -19.54 21.33
C GLU A 158 -26.69 -20.47 21.57
N SER A 159 -27.87 -20.14 21.01
CA SER A 159 -29.06 -21.01 21.09
C SER A 159 -28.87 -22.38 20.44
N LYS A 160 -27.92 -22.49 19.50
CA LYS A 160 -27.52 -23.74 18.84
C LYS A 160 -26.33 -24.45 19.52
N GLY A 161 -25.82 -23.91 20.63
CA GLY A 161 -24.68 -24.48 21.36
C GLY A 161 -23.30 -24.12 20.80
N GLU A 162 -23.21 -23.21 19.83
CA GLU A 162 -21.96 -22.78 19.18
C GLU A 162 -21.22 -21.72 19.99
N THR A 163 -20.82 -22.09 21.21
CA THR A 163 -20.25 -21.16 22.20
C THR A 163 -18.98 -20.46 21.70
N GLU A 164 -18.13 -21.15 20.93
CA GLU A 164 -16.86 -20.58 20.48
C GLU A 164 -17.03 -19.57 19.35
N LEU A 165 -17.86 -19.88 18.34
CA LEU A 165 -18.24 -18.90 17.32
C LEU A 165 -18.98 -17.71 17.95
N SER A 166 -19.89 -17.95 18.89
CA SER A 166 -20.59 -16.89 19.63
C SER A 166 -19.61 -15.93 20.31
N LYS A 167 -18.56 -16.45 20.97
CA LYS A 167 -17.49 -15.63 21.56
C LYS A 167 -16.68 -14.84 20.53
N LEU A 168 -16.45 -15.38 19.33
CA LEU A 168 -15.84 -14.62 18.21
C LEU A 168 -16.67 -13.38 17.84
N TYR A 169 -17.98 -13.56 17.69
CA TYR A 169 -18.89 -12.45 17.38
C TYR A 169 -18.98 -11.44 18.53
N LEU A 170 -18.93 -11.90 19.78
CA LEU A 170 -18.83 -11.01 20.95
C LEU A 170 -17.55 -10.16 20.89
N ALA A 171 -16.40 -10.77 20.57
CA ALA A 171 -15.14 -10.04 20.42
C ALA A 171 -15.26 -8.94 19.35
N GLU A 172 -15.84 -9.24 18.18
CA GLU A 172 -16.10 -8.23 17.14
C GLU A 172 -17.03 -7.10 17.62
N MET A 173 -18.09 -7.45 18.35
CA MET A 173 -19.01 -6.47 18.95
C MET A 173 -18.28 -5.53 19.90
N VAL A 174 -17.46 -6.08 20.79
CA VAL A 174 -16.67 -5.34 21.78
C VAL A 174 -15.66 -4.44 21.08
N SER A 175 -14.91 -4.95 20.11
CA SER A 175 -13.94 -4.14 19.36
C SER A 175 -14.59 -2.94 18.67
N ARG A 176 -15.81 -3.11 18.15
CA ARG A 176 -16.60 -2.02 17.53
C ARG A 176 -17.11 -1.01 18.53
N VAL A 177 -17.50 -1.43 19.73
CA VAL A 177 -17.89 -0.50 20.81
C VAL A 177 -16.67 0.28 21.31
N MET A 178 -15.54 -0.40 21.51
CA MET A 178 -14.28 0.24 21.90
C MET A 178 -13.85 1.30 20.89
N LYS A 179 -13.93 0.97 19.59
CA LYS A 179 -13.69 1.94 18.51
C LYS A 179 -14.58 3.18 18.65
N ASP A 180 -15.89 3.00 18.86
CA ASP A 180 -16.82 4.12 18.99
C ASP A 180 -16.51 5.01 20.19
N LEU A 181 -16.20 4.41 21.35
CA LEU A 181 -15.84 5.13 22.57
C LEU A 181 -14.55 5.93 22.40
N ILE A 182 -13.53 5.34 21.78
CA ILE A 182 -12.27 6.03 21.48
C ILE A 182 -12.52 7.21 20.53
N GLN A 183 -13.29 7.00 19.46
CA GLN A 183 -13.62 8.07 18.51
C GLN A 183 -14.50 9.16 19.12
N GLU A 184 -15.37 8.83 20.07
CA GLU A 184 -16.15 9.80 20.82
C GLU A 184 -15.25 10.69 21.66
N LYS A 185 -14.26 10.13 22.36
CA LYS A 185 -13.26 10.94 23.09
C LYS A 185 -12.41 11.81 22.18
N TRP A 186 -12.05 11.34 21.00
CA TRP A 186 -11.40 12.19 19.99
C TRP A 186 -12.30 13.35 19.54
N ARG A 187 -13.59 13.10 19.30
CA ARG A 187 -14.57 14.14 18.94
C ARG A 187 -14.80 15.14 20.08
N GLU A 188 -14.86 14.70 21.33
CA GLU A 188 -15.01 15.58 22.51
C GLU A 188 -13.86 16.59 22.61
N ILE A 189 -12.61 16.16 22.36
CA ILE A 189 -11.44 17.08 22.33
C ILE A 189 -11.62 18.14 21.25
N VAL A 190 -11.99 17.68 20.05
CA VAL A 190 -12.20 18.54 18.88
C VAL A 190 -13.33 19.55 19.13
N GLN A 191 -14.46 19.11 19.68
CA GLN A 191 -15.61 19.97 19.97
C GLN A 191 -15.32 21.05 21.02
N ARG A 192 -14.38 20.78 21.94
CA ARG A 192 -13.91 21.77 22.92
C ARG A 192 -12.91 22.78 22.34
N GLY A 193 -12.72 22.81 21.01
CA GLY A 193 -11.77 23.66 20.33
C GLY A 193 -10.32 23.18 20.44
N GLY A 194 -10.09 21.93 20.88
CA GLY A 194 -8.76 21.36 20.96
C GLY A 194 -8.31 20.74 19.63
N CYS A 195 -7.05 20.93 19.26
CA CYS A 195 -6.43 20.13 18.19
C CYS A 195 -6.09 18.72 18.71
N LEU A 196 -6.48 17.71 17.93
CA LEU A 196 -6.22 16.30 18.19
C LEU A 196 -4.87 15.92 17.57
N SER A 197 -3.78 16.19 18.28
CA SER A 197 -2.45 15.76 17.86
C SER A 197 -2.32 14.23 17.86
N GLU A 198 -1.31 13.72 17.16
CA GLU A 198 -0.99 12.29 17.16
C GLU A 198 -0.74 11.78 18.59
N GLU A 199 0.02 12.52 19.41
CA GLU A 199 0.33 12.16 20.79
C GLU A 199 -0.93 12.11 21.67
N LYS A 200 -1.85 13.07 21.51
CA LYS A 200 -3.14 13.05 22.22
C LYS A 200 -4.00 11.87 21.78
N SER A 201 -3.99 11.54 20.50
CA SER A 201 -4.69 10.37 19.96
C SER A 201 -4.15 9.07 20.54
N LYS A 202 -2.81 8.91 20.54
CA LYS A 202 -2.11 7.79 21.18
C LYS A 202 -2.41 7.72 22.67
N ALA A 203 -2.38 8.84 23.39
CA ALA A 203 -2.67 8.86 24.82
C ALA A 203 -4.11 8.42 25.14
N ILE A 204 -5.10 8.86 24.37
CA ILE A 204 -6.50 8.41 24.53
C ILE A 204 -6.63 6.92 24.26
N LEU A 205 -6.03 6.44 23.16
CA LEU A 205 -6.04 5.05 22.78
C LEU A 205 -5.41 4.18 23.88
N VAL A 206 -4.19 4.50 24.30
CA VAL A 206 -3.46 3.79 25.37
C VAL A 206 -4.28 3.76 26.65
N MET A 207 -4.86 4.90 27.04
CA MET A 207 -5.72 4.97 28.22
C MET A 207 -6.94 4.06 28.08
N ALA A 208 -7.65 4.11 26.94
CA ALA A 208 -8.84 3.31 26.71
C ALA A 208 -8.53 1.80 26.69
N ILE A 209 -7.47 1.40 25.99
CA ILE A 209 -7.02 0.01 25.96
C ILE A 209 -6.60 -0.43 27.35
N ASN A 210 -5.70 0.27 28.04
CA ASN A 210 -5.28 -0.11 29.38
C ASN A 210 -6.43 -0.14 30.39
N THR A 211 -7.40 0.76 30.28
CA THR A 211 -8.61 0.73 31.12
C THR A 211 -9.45 -0.52 30.83
N PHE A 212 -9.61 -0.88 29.55
CA PHE A 212 -10.22 -2.14 29.13
C PHE A 212 -9.42 -3.34 29.65
N LEU A 213 -8.09 -3.25 29.67
CA LEU A 213 -7.20 -4.27 30.22
C LEU A 213 -7.15 -4.31 31.77
N ARG A 214 -7.97 -3.48 32.45
CA ARG A 214 -7.97 -3.29 33.91
C ARG A 214 -6.59 -2.91 34.46
N LYS A 215 -5.80 -2.20 33.67
CA LYS A 215 -4.47 -1.68 34.03
C LYS A 215 -4.55 -0.26 34.54
N ILE A 216 -4.09 -0.07 35.77
CA ILE A 216 -3.92 1.25 36.37
C ILE A 216 -2.69 1.90 35.73
N PRO A 217 -2.79 3.09 35.11
CA PRO A 217 -1.64 3.75 34.50
C PRO A 217 -0.57 4.09 35.55
N ASN A 218 0.63 3.53 35.40
CA ASN A 218 1.78 3.76 36.30
C ASN A 218 2.15 5.24 36.49
N LYS A 219 1.75 6.13 35.57
CA LYS A 219 1.97 7.59 35.71
C LYS A 219 1.24 8.22 36.89
N MET A 220 0.17 7.60 37.43
CA MET A 220 -0.42 8.05 38.69
C MET A 220 0.49 7.77 39.89
N MET A 221 1.32 6.72 39.81
CA MET A 221 2.13 6.23 40.95
C MET A 221 3.51 6.89 41.06
N ARG A 222 4.01 7.55 40.00
CA ARG A 222 5.42 8.01 39.93
C ARG A 222 5.69 9.45 40.39
N LYS A 223 4.69 10.20 40.88
CA LYS A 223 4.87 11.64 41.13
C LYS A 223 5.56 12.02 42.44
N LYS A 224 5.95 11.08 43.30
CA LYS A 224 6.59 11.39 44.59
C LYS A 224 7.61 10.31 44.96
N ARG A 225 8.88 10.56 44.68
CA ARG A 225 10.01 9.83 45.31
C ARG A 225 10.75 10.68 46.35
N ASP A 226 10.23 11.86 46.65
CA ASP A 226 10.86 12.84 47.54
C ASP A 226 10.07 13.01 48.87
N MET A 227 9.13 12.12 49.21
CA MET A 227 8.50 12.10 50.54
C MET A 227 9.15 11.01 51.38
N GLU A 228 9.76 11.39 52.51
CA GLU A 228 10.44 10.50 53.44
C GLU A 228 9.46 9.66 54.30
N ASP A 229 8.15 9.90 54.20
CA ASP A 229 7.14 9.28 55.06
C ASP A 229 6.40 8.10 54.38
N VAL A 230 6.88 6.88 54.67
CA VAL A 230 6.39 5.61 54.09
C VAL A 230 4.90 5.36 54.38
N GLU A 231 4.37 5.86 55.49
CA GLU A 231 2.97 5.63 55.87
C GLU A 231 2.00 6.51 55.05
N GLU A 232 2.40 7.74 54.72
CA GLU A 232 1.62 8.64 53.88
C GLU A 232 1.58 8.15 52.42
N GLU A 233 2.70 7.60 51.91
CA GLU A 233 2.76 6.99 50.57
C GLU A 233 1.79 5.80 50.44
N SER A 234 1.67 4.96 51.48
CA SER A 234 0.77 3.80 51.48
C SER A 234 -0.71 4.20 51.45
N LYS A 235 -1.10 5.23 52.23
CA LYS A 235 -2.48 5.76 52.25
C LYS A 235 -2.85 6.42 50.92
N GLU A 236 -1.96 7.23 50.36
CA GLU A 236 -2.17 7.88 49.06
C GLU A 236 -2.26 6.85 47.92
N LYS A 237 -1.41 5.81 47.94
CA LYS A 237 -1.45 4.69 47.00
C LYS A 237 -2.79 3.95 47.04
N ALA A 238 -3.28 3.60 48.24
CA ALA A 238 -4.58 2.95 48.41
C ALA A 238 -5.73 3.82 47.90
N GLN A 239 -5.69 5.13 48.17
CA GLN A 239 -6.67 6.09 47.67
C GLN A 239 -6.65 6.17 46.13
N MET A 240 -5.46 6.25 45.52
CA MET A 240 -5.30 6.28 44.05
C MET A 240 -5.77 4.98 43.40
N GLU A 241 -5.46 3.82 43.99
CA GLU A 241 -5.96 2.53 43.52
C GLU A 241 -7.49 2.46 43.55
N GLY A 242 -8.13 2.97 44.61
CA GLY A 242 -9.58 3.07 44.70
C GLY A 242 -10.19 3.94 43.59
N VAL A 243 -9.60 5.11 43.32
CA VAL A 243 -10.04 6.00 42.24
C VAL A 243 -9.85 5.36 40.87
N ALA A 244 -8.75 4.66 40.64
CA ALA A 244 -8.48 3.98 39.37
C ALA A 244 -9.44 2.80 39.13
N LYS A 245 -9.72 1.98 40.16
CA LYS A 245 -10.72 0.90 40.09
C LYS A 245 -12.10 1.45 39.71
N LYS A 246 -12.56 2.52 40.37
CA LYS A 246 -13.83 3.17 40.05
C LYS A 246 -13.89 3.70 38.62
N LYS A 247 -12.78 4.25 38.09
CA LYS A 247 -12.69 4.69 36.68
C LYS A 247 -12.78 3.52 35.70
N ILE A 248 -12.10 2.41 35.99
CA ILE A 248 -12.18 1.18 35.20
C ILE A 248 -13.61 0.65 35.17
N GLU A 249 -14.26 0.53 36.33
CA GLU A 249 -15.65 0.07 36.44
C GLU A 249 -16.60 0.98 35.66
N THR A 250 -16.46 2.31 35.80
CA THR A 250 -17.26 3.27 35.06
C THR A 250 -17.08 3.12 33.55
N PHE A 251 -15.84 2.90 33.09
CA PHE A 251 -15.55 2.68 31.67
C PHE A 251 -16.18 1.38 31.15
N LEU A 252 -16.06 0.28 31.90
CA LEU A 252 -16.64 -1.02 31.54
C LEU A 252 -18.18 -1.00 31.56
N LEU A 253 -18.80 -0.25 32.49
CA LEU A 253 -20.24 0.02 32.46
C LEU A 253 -20.63 0.77 31.18
N GLY A 254 -19.81 1.74 30.74
CA GLY A 254 -19.98 2.42 29.45
C GLY A 254 -19.92 1.46 28.26
N VAL A 255 -18.95 0.53 28.25
CA VAL A 255 -18.85 -0.52 27.21
C VAL A 255 -20.11 -1.39 27.20
N LYS A 256 -20.58 -1.85 28.36
CA LYS A 256 -21.80 -2.68 28.49
C LYS A 256 -23.05 -1.94 28.00
N ALA A 257 -23.22 -0.68 28.42
CA ALA A 257 -24.35 0.15 27.98
C ALA A 257 -24.35 0.32 26.46
N ARG A 258 -23.18 0.60 25.87
CA ARG A 258 -23.03 0.78 24.43
C ARG A 258 -23.22 -0.51 23.63
N LEU A 259 -22.81 -1.65 24.18
CA LEU A 259 -23.11 -2.97 23.58
C LEU A 259 -24.62 -3.22 23.54
N LYS A 260 -25.33 -2.96 24.64
CA LYS A 260 -26.79 -3.09 24.72
C LYS A 260 -27.51 -2.16 23.73
N GLU A 261 -27.03 -0.92 23.61
CA GLU A 261 -27.58 0.08 22.68
C GLU A 261 -27.37 -0.34 21.21
N LYS A 262 -26.14 -0.75 20.87
CA LYS A 262 -25.70 -0.96 19.48
C LYS A 262 -26.09 -2.33 18.93
N PHE A 263 -26.04 -3.37 19.75
CA PHE A 263 -26.28 -4.75 19.35
C PHE A 263 -27.44 -5.34 20.15
N ARG A 264 -28.65 -5.07 19.68
CA ARG A 264 -29.87 -5.66 20.25
C ARG A 264 -29.77 -7.18 20.22
N PHE A 265 -30.22 -7.80 21.31
CA PHE A 265 -30.18 -9.25 21.53
C PHE A 265 -28.77 -9.85 21.48
N GLY A 266 -27.72 -9.03 21.40
CA GLY A 266 -26.36 -9.51 21.28
C GLY A 266 -25.71 -9.89 22.59
N LEU A 267 -26.32 -9.58 23.74
CA LEU A 267 -25.84 -9.97 25.07
C LEU A 267 -26.79 -10.99 25.69
N MET A 268 -26.22 -12.05 26.25
CA MET A 268 -26.96 -13.09 26.95
C MET A 268 -27.51 -12.55 28.29
N PRO A 269 -28.59 -13.14 28.85
CA PRO A 269 -29.15 -12.71 30.13
C PRO A 269 -28.11 -12.65 31.26
N GLU A 270 -27.18 -13.60 31.30
CA GLU A 270 -26.11 -13.67 32.29
C GLU A 270 -25.10 -12.52 32.12
N GLU A 271 -24.79 -12.13 30.89
CA GLU A 271 -23.90 -11.00 30.60
C GLU A 271 -24.58 -9.66 30.89
N LEU A 272 -25.89 -9.59 30.69
CA LEU A 272 -26.71 -8.45 31.08
C LEU A 272 -26.79 -8.32 32.60
N ALA A 273 -26.87 -9.42 33.35
CA ALA A 273 -26.86 -9.42 34.81
C ALA A 273 -25.45 -9.12 35.36
N ASN A 274 -24.48 -9.97 35.02
CA ASN A 274 -23.16 -10.02 35.64
C ASN A 274 -22.12 -9.12 34.95
N GLY A 275 -22.42 -8.62 33.76
CA GLY A 275 -21.42 -7.99 32.89
C GLY A 275 -20.68 -9.02 32.05
N ILE A 276 -19.84 -8.54 31.14
CA ILE A 276 -19.00 -9.40 30.31
C ILE A 276 -17.67 -9.56 31.01
N ASP A 277 -17.25 -10.81 31.20
CA ASP A 277 -15.93 -11.08 31.73
C ASP A 277 -14.87 -10.86 30.64
N PHE A 278 -14.23 -9.70 30.71
CA PHE A 278 -13.07 -9.34 29.89
C PHE A 278 -11.76 -9.73 30.55
N HIS A 279 -11.75 -10.61 31.55
CA HIS A 279 -10.51 -10.96 32.22
C HIS A 279 -9.65 -11.88 31.33
N PRO A 280 -8.36 -11.56 31.07
CA PRO A 280 -7.52 -12.35 30.17
C PRO A 280 -7.37 -13.81 30.61
N LYS A 281 -7.42 -14.10 31.91
CA LYS A 281 -7.31 -15.49 32.43
C LYS A 281 -8.53 -16.37 32.12
N THR A 282 -9.71 -15.77 31.93
CA THR A 282 -10.97 -16.52 31.75
C THR A 282 -11.44 -16.47 30.30
N ASN A 283 -10.95 -15.51 29.51
CA ASN A 283 -11.41 -15.28 28.16
C ASN A 283 -10.27 -15.38 27.13
N ARG A 284 -10.17 -16.55 26.48
CA ARG A 284 -9.20 -16.80 25.38
C ARG A 284 -9.35 -15.86 24.18
N PHE A 285 -10.49 -15.18 24.03
CA PHE A 285 -10.73 -14.23 22.94
C PHE A 285 -10.27 -12.82 23.29
N TYR A 286 -9.67 -12.62 24.45
CA TYR A 286 -9.24 -11.30 24.91
C TYR A 286 -8.10 -10.73 24.07
N SER A 287 -7.02 -11.51 23.88
CA SER A 287 -5.89 -11.19 22.99
C SER A 287 -6.39 -10.77 21.59
N GLN A 288 -7.32 -11.57 21.08
CA GLN A 288 -7.98 -11.41 19.80
C GLN A 288 -8.84 -10.16 19.71
N THR A 289 -9.60 -9.83 20.77
CA THR A 289 -10.39 -8.60 20.87
C THR A 289 -9.50 -7.36 20.82
N VAL A 290 -8.37 -7.38 21.54
CA VAL A 290 -7.40 -6.28 21.57
C VAL A 290 -6.75 -6.09 20.20
N SER A 291 -6.23 -7.18 19.60
CA SER A 291 -5.70 -7.15 18.22
C SER A 291 -6.72 -6.56 17.25
N ARG A 292 -7.98 -6.98 17.38
CA ARG A 292 -9.05 -6.52 16.50
C ARG A 292 -9.42 -5.05 16.71
N ILE A 293 -9.29 -4.52 17.92
CA ILE A 293 -9.46 -3.07 18.18
C ILE A 293 -8.41 -2.29 17.38
N PHE A 294 -7.14 -2.71 17.42
CA PHE A 294 -6.07 -2.08 16.65
C PHE A 294 -6.34 -2.12 15.14
N ASP A 295 -6.77 -3.28 14.62
CA ASP A 295 -7.11 -3.44 13.19
C ASP A 295 -8.26 -2.51 12.76
N ILE A 296 -9.37 -2.47 13.51
CA ILE A 296 -10.56 -1.66 13.17
C ILE A 296 -10.26 -0.15 13.24
N LEU A 297 -9.27 0.23 14.04
CA LEU A 297 -8.78 1.61 14.16
C LEU A 297 -7.63 1.92 13.20
N ASN A 298 -7.14 0.94 12.43
CA ASN A 298 -6.00 1.07 11.53
C ASN A 298 -4.74 1.57 12.27
N ILE A 299 -4.41 0.92 13.39
CA ILE A 299 -3.24 1.24 14.22
C ILE A 299 -2.15 0.21 13.96
N LYS A 300 -0.92 0.69 13.68
CA LYS A 300 0.26 -0.18 13.64
C LYS A 300 0.91 -0.20 15.01
N ILE A 301 1.12 -1.40 15.54
CA ILE A 301 1.79 -1.63 16.82
C ILE A 301 3.16 -2.27 16.64
N THR A 302 4.03 -2.14 17.63
CA THR A 302 5.34 -2.81 17.66
C THR A 302 5.18 -4.33 17.63
N TYR A 303 6.16 -5.02 17.04
CA TYR A 303 6.21 -6.48 17.01
C TYR A 303 6.20 -7.08 18.43
N ASN A 304 6.92 -6.45 19.37
CA ASN A 304 6.96 -6.91 20.77
C ASN A 304 5.58 -6.89 21.42
N LEU A 305 4.82 -5.80 21.29
CA LEU A 305 3.46 -5.75 21.83
C LEU A 305 2.55 -6.78 21.14
N MET A 306 2.71 -6.99 19.83
CA MET A 306 1.95 -8.01 19.09
C MET A 306 2.24 -9.42 19.61
N GLU A 307 3.50 -9.74 19.87
CA GLU A 307 3.92 -11.02 20.46
C GLU A 307 3.43 -11.17 21.91
N GLU A 308 3.46 -10.10 22.72
CA GLU A 308 2.88 -10.12 24.07
C GLU A 308 1.36 -10.38 24.05
N ILE A 309 0.65 -9.78 23.11
CA ILE A 309 -0.79 -10.02 22.91
C ILE A 309 -1.04 -11.48 22.48
N ARG A 310 -0.21 -12.05 21.60
CA ARG A 310 -0.36 -13.43 21.09
C ARG A 310 -0.01 -14.49 22.11
N ASN A 311 1.04 -14.28 22.89
CA ASN A 311 1.58 -15.27 23.80
C ASN A 311 0.79 -15.32 25.12
N GLU A 312 -0.55 -15.41 25.05
CA GLU A 312 -1.60 -15.44 26.10
C GLU A 312 -1.19 -15.91 27.52
N LYS A 313 -0.16 -16.76 27.62
CA LYS A 313 0.54 -17.17 28.85
C LYS A 313 1.26 -16.02 29.60
N VAL A 314 1.55 -14.88 28.96
CA VAL A 314 2.28 -13.77 29.61
C VAL A 314 1.31 -12.71 30.16
N ASN A 315 0.90 -13.01 31.39
CA ASN A 315 0.62 -12.09 32.48
C ASN A 315 -0.65 -11.22 32.46
N SER A 316 -1.26 -11.21 33.64
CA SER A 316 -1.99 -10.11 34.23
C SER A 316 -1.14 -8.83 34.36
N GLU A 317 -0.22 -8.53 33.44
CA GLU A 317 0.73 -7.42 33.39
C GLU A 317 0.71 -6.67 32.06
N LEU A 318 0.17 -7.26 30.97
CA LEU A 318 0.08 -6.61 29.66
C LEU A 318 -0.43 -5.17 29.78
N SER A 319 0.38 -4.21 29.36
CA SER A 319 0.04 -2.80 29.31
C SER A 319 0.56 -2.20 28.02
N VAL A 320 -0.30 -1.49 27.30
CA VAL A 320 0.08 -0.78 26.09
C VAL A 320 0.77 0.52 26.48
N LEU A 321 1.92 0.80 25.89
CA LEU A 321 2.63 2.06 26.02
C LEU A 321 2.42 2.93 24.78
N ILE A 322 2.68 4.24 24.91
CA ILE A 322 2.58 5.15 23.76
C ILE A 322 3.62 4.77 22.69
N GLN A 323 4.79 4.29 23.11
CA GLN A 323 5.89 3.85 22.25
C GLN A 323 5.54 2.60 21.45
N ASP A 324 4.58 1.80 21.92
CA ASP A 324 4.14 0.62 21.19
C ASP A 324 3.29 0.98 19.97
N ILE A 325 2.80 2.21 19.88
CA ILE A 325 2.01 2.68 18.75
C ILE A 325 2.94 3.34 17.72
N GLN A 326 3.28 2.57 16.69
CA GLN A 326 4.15 3.02 15.60
C GLN A 326 3.43 4.04 14.71
N GLU A 327 2.18 3.76 14.36
CA GLU A 327 1.39 4.62 13.47
C GLU A 327 -0.07 4.62 13.92
N ILE A 328 -0.68 5.81 13.95
CA ILE A 328 -2.12 5.98 14.14
C ILE A 328 -2.64 6.92 13.06
N THR A 329 -3.66 6.49 12.32
CA THR A 329 -4.36 7.36 11.37
C THR A 329 -5.68 7.80 12.02
N PRO A 330 -5.71 8.88 12.83
CA PRO A 330 -6.95 9.32 13.46
C PRO A 330 -7.97 9.69 12.39
N ARG A 331 -8.98 8.82 12.21
CA ARG A 331 -10.10 9.04 11.28
C ARG A 331 -11.14 9.97 11.90
N VAL A 332 -10.75 11.19 12.28
CA VAL A 332 -11.73 12.24 12.52
C VAL A 332 -11.94 12.93 11.18
N LYS A 333 -13.10 12.73 10.54
CA LYS A 333 -13.40 13.36 9.23
C LYS A 333 -13.26 14.90 9.26
N HIS A 334 -13.22 15.52 10.44
CA HIS A 334 -13.07 16.96 10.66
C HIS A 334 -11.67 17.43 11.08
N THR A 335 -10.69 16.57 11.41
CA THR A 335 -9.35 17.06 11.82
C THR A 335 -8.69 17.86 10.71
N LYS A 336 -8.86 17.45 9.45
CA LYS A 336 -8.33 18.19 8.30
C LYS A 336 -8.92 19.59 8.12
N ILE A 337 -10.18 19.78 8.50
CA ILE A 337 -10.85 21.09 8.43
C ILE A 337 -10.34 22.00 9.55
N ILE A 338 -10.06 21.43 10.72
CA ILE A 338 -9.55 22.18 11.88
C ILE A 338 -8.08 22.52 11.69
N GLU A 339 -7.25 21.57 11.25
CA GLU A 339 -5.86 21.83 10.88
C GLU A 339 -5.77 22.90 9.80
N LEU A 340 -6.66 22.85 8.81
CA LEU A 340 -6.78 23.92 7.83
C LEU A 340 -7.16 25.25 8.51
N ALA A 341 -8.21 25.28 9.34
CA ALA A 341 -8.63 26.50 10.03
C ALA A 341 -7.54 27.09 10.95
N ASP A 342 -6.81 26.25 11.68
CA ASP A 342 -5.68 26.62 12.53
C ASP A 342 -4.52 27.16 11.69
N THR A 343 -4.22 26.53 10.57
CA THR A 343 -3.25 27.06 9.60
C THR A 343 -3.69 28.42 9.09
N LYS A 344 -4.98 28.61 8.73
CA LYS A 344 -5.50 29.92 8.31
C LYS A 344 -5.35 30.95 9.43
N ALA A 345 -5.74 30.62 10.65
CA ALA A 345 -5.68 31.51 11.80
C ALA A 345 -4.24 31.92 12.14
N LEU A 346 -3.29 30.98 12.12
CA LEU A 346 -1.87 31.26 12.30
C LEU A 346 -1.33 32.15 11.18
N MET A 347 -1.68 31.86 9.92
CA MET A 347 -1.30 32.70 8.79
C MET A 347 -1.82 34.14 8.95
N TYR A 348 -3.07 34.34 9.36
CA TYR A 348 -3.60 35.68 9.66
C TYR A 348 -2.94 36.34 10.88
N SER A 349 -2.59 35.57 11.92
CA SER A 349 -1.85 36.09 13.07
C SER A 349 -0.46 36.58 12.65
N GLY A 350 0.23 35.82 11.78
CA GLY A 350 1.54 36.20 11.25
C GLY A 350 1.52 37.51 10.45
N LEU A 351 0.39 37.84 9.81
CA LEU A 351 0.21 39.12 9.11
C LEU A 351 0.14 40.34 10.05
N ASN A 352 -0.26 40.13 11.30
CA ASN A 352 -0.39 41.20 12.29
C ASN A 352 0.91 41.40 13.10
N GLU A 353 1.77 40.39 13.11
CA GLU A 353 3.09 40.40 13.73
C GLU A 353 4.17 40.95 12.77
N GLY A 354 5.31 41.40 13.29
CA GLY A 354 6.45 41.86 12.49
C GLY A 354 7.74 41.09 12.76
N GLY A 355 8.70 41.18 11.85
CA GLY A 355 10.05 40.61 12.02
C GLY A 355 10.06 39.09 12.24
N ALA A 356 10.93 38.62 13.14
CA ALA A 356 11.17 37.20 13.41
C ALA A 356 9.93 36.46 13.99
N CYS A 357 9.02 37.17 14.66
CA CYS A 357 7.80 36.58 15.20
C CYS A 357 6.86 36.12 14.07
N ALA A 358 6.65 36.98 13.07
CA ALA A 358 5.86 36.66 11.89
C ALA A 358 6.45 35.46 11.14
N GLU A 359 7.77 35.43 10.92
CA GLU A 359 8.46 34.32 10.24
C GLU A 359 8.27 32.98 10.96
N ARG A 360 8.36 32.97 12.30
CA ARG A 360 8.11 31.76 13.11
C ARG A 360 6.66 31.30 13.01
N ILE A 361 5.70 32.22 13.06
CA ILE A 361 4.26 31.89 12.93
C ILE A 361 3.97 31.33 11.54
N PHE A 362 4.51 31.94 10.49
CA PHE A 362 4.36 31.44 9.12
C PHE A 362 5.00 30.07 8.93
N THR A 363 6.21 29.86 9.42
CA THR A 363 6.88 28.54 9.37
C THR A 363 6.03 27.49 10.08
N LYS A 364 5.49 27.81 11.27
CA LYS A 364 4.63 26.88 12.00
C LYS A 364 3.32 26.58 11.27
N SER A 365 2.72 27.58 10.62
CA SER A 365 1.52 27.41 9.82
C SER A 365 1.77 26.51 8.60
N LEU A 366 2.95 26.60 7.99
CA LEU A 366 3.37 25.78 6.84
C LEU A 366 3.61 24.32 7.25
N GLU A 367 4.27 24.07 8.39
CA GLU A 367 4.43 22.73 8.96
C GLU A 367 3.08 22.05 9.22
N LEU A 368 2.14 22.78 9.83
CA LEU A 368 0.79 22.28 10.09
C LEU A 368 0.05 21.96 8.79
N MET A 369 0.21 22.80 7.77
CA MET A 369 -0.37 22.56 6.45
C MET A 369 0.21 21.28 5.84
N GLN A 370 1.55 21.12 5.85
CA GLN A 370 2.26 19.97 5.28
C GLN A 370 1.83 18.63 5.88
N ASN A 371 1.52 18.60 7.17
CA ASN A 371 1.12 17.38 7.87
C ASN A 371 -0.35 16.97 7.64
N SER A 372 -1.20 17.85 7.10
CA SER A 372 -2.65 17.65 7.05
C SER A 372 -3.17 16.76 5.89
N ASN A 373 -2.29 16.18 5.04
CA ASN A 373 -2.62 15.38 3.85
C ASN A 373 -3.69 16.06 2.97
N PHE A 374 -3.21 16.95 2.10
CA PHE A 374 -3.92 18.03 1.42
C PHE A 374 -5.07 17.65 0.47
N THR A 375 -6.00 18.60 0.24
CA THR A 375 -7.09 18.51 -0.76
C THR A 375 -7.31 19.81 -1.54
N PHE A 376 -8.04 19.71 -2.67
CA PHE A 376 -8.28 20.74 -3.70
C PHE A 376 -8.64 22.16 -3.19
N GLY A 377 -9.42 22.31 -2.12
CA GLY A 377 -9.85 23.63 -1.62
C GLY A 377 -8.75 24.46 -0.92
N GLN A 378 -7.56 23.90 -0.73
CA GLN A 378 -6.47 24.54 0.02
C GLN A 378 -5.50 25.33 -0.88
N ALA A 379 -5.36 24.95 -2.16
CA ALA A 379 -4.56 25.72 -3.12
C ALA A 379 -5.19 27.08 -3.42
N ASP A 380 -6.51 27.14 -3.58
CA ASP A 380 -7.24 28.41 -3.73
C ASP A 380 -7.08 29.32 -2.51
N PHE A 381 -7.01 28.74 -1.30
CA PHE A 381 -6.71 29.51 -0.09
C PHE A 381 -5.28 30.05 -0.09
N LEU A 382 -4.27 29.25 -0.45
CA LEU A 382 -2.89 29.73 -0.56
C LEU A 382 -2.78 30.86 -1.59
N ILE A 383 -3.43 30.72 -2.74
CA ILE A 383 -3.49 31.77 -3.78
C ILE A 383 -4.12 33.04 -3.23
N TYR A 384 -5.28 32.93 -2.58
CA TYR A 384 -5.94 34.06 -1.93
C TYR A 384 -5.04 34.71 -0.86
N PHE A 385 -4.38 33.90 -0.04
CA PHE A 385 -3.50 34.37 1.02
C PHE A 385 -2.27 35.11 0.47
N ILE A 386 -1.68 34.63 -0.62
CA ILE A 386 -0.59 35.31 -1.34
C ILE A 386 -1.06 36.67 -1.88
N GLN A 387 -2.28 36.73 -2.42
CA GLN A 387 -2.87 37.99 -2.88
C GLN A 387 -3.08 38.98 -1.72
N GLU A 388 -3.55 38.51 -0.57
CA GLU A 388 -3.76 39.34 0.61
C GLU A 388 -2.45 39.80 1.25
N LEU A 389 -1.44 38.92 1.34
CA LEU A 389 -0.05 39.26 1.71
C LEU A 389 0.47 40.42 0.87
N ARG A 390 0.27 40.35 -0.46
CA ARG A 390 0.71 41.37 -1.43
C ARG A 390 -0.02 42.70 -1.27
N GLN A 391 -1.34 42.66 -1.05
CA GLN A 391 -2.12 43.87 -0.80
C GLN A 391 -1.66 44.56 0.49
N ARG A 392 -1.42 43.79 1.55
CA ARG A 392 -0.98 44.33 2.84
C ARG A 392 0.48 44.81 2.83
N THR A 393 1.39 44.21 2.05
CA THR A 393 2.76 44.73 1.94
C THR A 393 2.82 46.14 1.35
N LYS A 394 1.88 46.49 0.46
CA LYS A 394 1.75 47.88 -0.03
C LYS A 394 1.36 48.84 1.09
N THR A 395 0.52 48.40 2.01
CA THR A 395 0.01 49.19 3.14
C THR A 395 1.00 49.26 4.31
N TYR A 396 1.82 48.22 4.50
CA TYR A 396 2.74 48.07 5.65
C TYR A 396 4.23 48.18 5.29
N LYS A 397 4.60 49.06 4.35
CA LYS A 397 6.00 49.28 3.91
C LYS A 397 7.04 49.44 5.05
N ASN A 398 6.60 49.78 6.26
CA ASN A 398 7.47 50.00 7.42
C ASN A 398 7.59 48.83 8.41
N LYS A 399 6.83 47.73 8.25
CA LYS A 399 6.81 46.61 9.23
C LYS A 399 7.50 45.32 8.76
N PHE A 400 7.70 45.15 7.46
CA PHE A 400 8.35 43.99 6.89
C PHE A 400 9.49 44.40 5.97
N SER A 401 10.62 43.69 6.04
CA SER A 401 11.62 43.82 4.99
C SER A 401 11.04 43.24 3.69
N VAL A 402 11.26 43.93 2.58
CA VAL A 402 10.81 43.50 1.25
C VAL A 402 11.34 42.09 0.94
N SER A 403 12.56 41.78 1.40
CA SER A 403 13.19 40.46 1.27
C SER A 403 12.44 39.34 2.00
N ALA A 404 12.06 39.55 3.27
CA ALA A 404 11.36 38.53 4.06
C ALA A 404 9.96 38.22 3.49
N THR A 405 9.24 39.26 3.03
CA THR A 405 7.92 39.08 2.42
C THR A 405 8.03 38.31 1.10
N ASN A 406 9.03 38.63 0.28
CA ASN A 406 9.26 37.94 -0.99
C ASN A 406 9.63 36.47 -0.78
N ASN A 407 10.50 36.17 0.19
CA ASN A 407 10.88 34.80 0.52
C ASN A 407 9.69 33.95 1.00
N LEU A 408 8.81 34.54 1.81
CA LEU A 408 7.58 33.88 2.25
C LEU A 408 6.61 33.65 1.07
N ALA A 409 6.40 34.66 0.23
CA ALA A 409 5.54 34.55 -0.94
C ALA A 409 6.03 33.47 -1.91
N LEU A 410 7.35 33.35 -2.11
CA LEU A 410 7.96 32.30 -2.93
C LEU A 410 7.77 30.90 -2.34
N LYS A 411 7.93 30.74 -1.01
CA LYS A 411 7.64 29.45 -0.34
C LYS A 411 6.16 29.05 -0.48
N LEU A 412 5.25 30.01 -0.33
CA LEU A 412 3.80 29.76 -0.46
C LEU A 412 3.39 29.43 -1.90
N LEU A 413 3.98 30.12 -2.89
CA LEU A 413 3.75 29.86 -4.31
C LEU A 413 4.26 28.47 -4.74
N SER A 414 5.44 28.07 -4.24
CA SER A 414 5.98 26.72 -4.45
C SER A 414 5.01 25.65 -3.94
N MET A 415 4.50 25.82 -2.72
CA MET A 415 3.54 24.87 -2.15
C MET A 415 2.21 24.86 -2.91
N ALA A 416 1.69 26.02 -3.32
CA ALA A 416 0.49 26.07 -4.14
C ALA A 416 0.68 25.34 -5.49
N SER A 417 1.88 25.41 -6.07
CA SER A 417 2.24 24.70 -7.30
C SER A 417 2.27 23.19 -7.11
N GLU A 418 2.88 22.69 -6.03
CA GLU A 418 2.92 21.25 -5.72
C GLU A 418 1.51 20.66 -5.49
N LEU A 419 0.56 21.49 -5.06
CA LEU A 419 -0.82 21.07 -4.76
C LEU A 419 -1.76 21.05 -5.97
N LEU A 420 -1.41 21.74 -7.05
CA LEU A 420 -2.23 21.88 -8.25
C LEU A 420 -1.71 20.93 -9.34
N GLY A 421 -2.28 19.71 -9.42
CA GLY A 421 -1.93 18.71 -10.43
C GLY A 421 -2.15 19.14 -11.90
N ALA A 422 -1.64 18.32 -12.82
CA ALA A 422 -1.14 18.71 -14.15
C ALA A 422 -2.10 19.42 -15.14
N ASP A 423 -3.37 19.03 -15.30
CA ASP A 423 -3.96 19.21 -16.65
C ASP A 423 -4.91 20.39 -16.91
N ASP A 424 -5.36 21.16 -15.90
CA ASP A 424 -6.20 22.35 -16.19
C ASP A 424 -6.00 23.54 -15.21
N LYS A 425 -5.05 23.36 -14.28
CA LYS A 425 -4.84 24.27 -13.15
C LYS A 425 -3.44 24.89 -13.14
N ARG A 426 -2.53 24.35 -13.97
CA ARG A 426 -1.21 24.88 -14.32
C ARG A 426 -1.28 26.33 -14.85
N ILE A 427 -2.27 26.63 -15.70
CA ILE A 427 -2.49 27.96 -16.30
C ILE A 427 -2.79 29.04 -15.25
N LYS A 428 -3.52 28.72 -14.16
CA LYS A 428 -3.83 29.71 -13.11
C LYS A 428 -2.60 30.04 -12.28
N THR A 429 -1.79 29.04 -11.93
CA THR A 429 -0.55 29.21 -11.17
C THR A 429 0.51 29.92 -12.02
N GLU A 430 0.68 29.54 -13.28
CA GLU A 430 1.58 30.21 -14.23
C GLU A 430 1.18 31.67 -14.45
N LYS A 431 -0.12 31.96 -14.62
CA LYS A 431 -0.60 33.34 -14.73
C LYS A 431 -0.32 34.16 -13.47
N LEU A 432 -0.43 33.56 -12.29
CA LEU A 432 -0.09 34.19 -11.01
C LEU A 432 1.42 34.41 -10.83
N TRP A 433 2.26 33.46 -11.27
CA TRP A 433 3.71 33.63 -11.35
C TRP A 433 4.05 34.80 -12.28
N ILE A 434 3.52 34.79 -13.50
CA ILE A 434 3.73 35.84 -14.48
C ILE A 434 3.28 37.22 -13.94
N ASP A 435 2.08 37.32 -13.34
CA ASP A 435 1.56 38.56 -12.74
C ASP A 435 2.33 39.02 -11.49
N TYR A 436 2.98 38.10 -10.78
CA TYR A 436 3.84 38.41 -9.65
C TYR A 436 5.16 39.02 -10.13
N PHE A 437 5.82 38.38 -11.11
CA PHE A 437 7.13 38.78 -11.61
C PHE A 437 7.10 39.99 -12.57
N GLN A 438 6.10 40.12 -13.43
CA GLN A 438 5.98 41.25 -14.38
C GLN A 438 5.78 42.62 -13.72
N LYS A 439 5.39 42.64 -12.44
CA LYS A 439 5.09 43.89 -11.69
C LYS A 439 6.19 44.26 -10.70
N ILE A 440 7.33 43.56 -10.68
CA ILE A 440 8.52 43.93 -9.90
C ILE A 440 9.37 44.87 -10.76
N PRO A 441 9.57 46.15 -10.37
CA PRO A 441 10.34 47.09 -11.19
C PRO A 441 11.83 46.73 -11.20
N ARG A 442 12.39 46.54 -12.41
CA ARG A 442 13.81 46.32 -12.75
C ARG A 442 14.50 45.17 -12.00
N TYR A 443 14.71 44.05 -12.72
CA TYR A 443 15.59 42.95 -12.31
C TYR A 443 17.03 43.44 -12.12
N PRO A 444 17.62 43.35 -10.91
CA PRO A 444 19.06 43.41 -10.78
C PRO A 444 19.64 42.09 -11.30
N LYS A 445 20.77 42.13 -12.02
CA LYS A 445 21.56 40.92 -12.37
C LYS A 445 21.84 39.98 -11.18
N GLY A 446 21.74 40.51 -9.95
CA GLY A 446 21.80 39.73 -8.72
C GLY A 446 20.63 38.77 -8.49
N LEU A 447 19.42 39.01 -9.04
CA LEU A 447 18.26 38.14 -8.77
C LEU A 447 18.39 36.79 -9.49
N MET A 448 18.93 36.75 -10.71
CA MET A 448 19.19 35.50 -11.45
C MET A 448 20.36 34.72 -10.84
N LYS A 449 21.38 35.45 -10.36
CA LYS A 449 22.48 34.88 -9.58
C LYS A 449 21.99 34.32 -8.25
N SER A 450 21.12 35.03 -7.53
CA SER A 450 20.42 34.51 -6.34
C SER A 450 19.44 33.39 -6.68
N PHE A 451 18.88 33.35 -7.89
CA PHE A 451 18.02 32.25 -8.38
C PHE A 451 18.80 30.95 -8.56
N LEU A 452 20.08 31.06 -8.96
CA LEU A 452 21.01 29.94 -9.13
C LEU A 452 21.80 29.63 -7.83
N GLU A 453 22.05 30.62 -6.97
CA GLU A 453 22.76 30.48 -5.68
C GLU A 453 21.84 30.06 -4.52
N LEU A 454 20.54 30.37 -4.59
CA LEU A 454 19.54 29.79 -3.69
C LEU A 454 19.37 28.33 -4.09
N ASN A 455 20.20 27.50 -3.47
CA ASN A 455 20.29 26.05 -3.58
C ASN A 455 19.03 25.31 -3.07
N VAL A 456 17.86 25.90 -3.26
CA VAL A 456 16.57 25.45 -2.74
C VAL A 456 15.50 25.80 -3.78
N ILE A 457 14.65 24.82 -4.09
CA ILE A 457 13.34 24.93 -4.74
C ILE A 457 13.34 24.76 -6.28
N PHE A 458 13.71 23.59 -6.79
CA PHE A 458 12.99 22.87 -7.87
C PHE A 458 13.23 21.34 -7.82
N PRO A 459 13.00 20.64 -6.69
CA PRO A 459 13.55 19.28 -6.57
C PRO A 459 12.71 18.19 -7.24
N ASN A 460 11.46 18.46 -7.65
CA ASN A 460 10.49 17.39 -7.90
C ASN A 460 9.67 17.49 -9.20
N ASP A 461 9.89 18.47 -10.07
CA ASP A 461 9.09 18.61 -11.32
C ASP A 461 9.98 18.58 -12.58
N PRO A 462 10.03 17.45 -13.31
CA PRO A 462 10.82 17.31 -14.53
C PRO A 462 10.32 18.22 -15.69
N VAL A 463 9.07 18.67 -15.69
CA VAL A 463 8.49 19.47 -16.79
C VAL A 463 8.93 20.94 -16.73
N ILE A 464 9.13 21.49 -15.53
CA ILE A 464 9.67 22.85 -15.36
C ILE A 464 11.14 22.90 -15.81
N MET A 465 11.89 21.83 -15.56
CA MET A 465 13.26 21.67 -16.06
C MET A 465 13.29 21.52 -17.60
N ASP A 466 12.32 20.80 -18.18
CA ASP A 466 12.16 20.64 -19.64
C ASP A 466 11.89 21.97 -20.37
N GLU A 467 11.32 22.99 -19.71
CA GLU A 467 11.04 24.30 -20.34
C GLU A 467 12.03 25.41 -19.95
N ALA A 468 12.47 25.47 -18.68
CA ALA A 468 13.34 26.54 -18.19
C ALA A 468 14.78 26.42 -18.69
N ILE A 469 15.29 25.19 -18.83
CA ILE A 469 16.67 24.94 -19.23
C ILE A 469 16.88 25.16 -20.73
N PRO A 470 16.00 24.69 -21.65
CA PRO A 470 16.11 25.04 -23.07
C PRO A 470 15.92 26.54 -23.35
N PHE A 471 15.16 27.24 -22.51
CA PHE A 471 15.02 28.70 -22.59
C PHE A 471 16.32 29.41 -22.17
N ALA A 472 17.00 28.94 -21.12
CA ALA A 472 18.32 29.43 -20.76
C ALA A 472 19.35 29.09 -21.85
N LEU A 473 19.41 27.84 -22.32
CA LEU A 473 20.39 27.35 -23.31
C LEU A 473 20.17 27.90 -24.74
N LYS A 474 19.06 28.57 -25.03
CA LYS A 474 18.84 29.28 -26.30
C LYS A 474 19.77 30.50 -26.44
N GLU A 475 20.34 30.99 -25.35
CA GLU A 475 21.42 31.99 -25.41
C GLU A 475 22.77 31.29 -25.63
N LYS A 476 23.46 31.68 -26.70
CA LYS A 476 24.65 30.99 -27.25
C LYS A 476 25.91 30.98 -26.36
N GLU A 477 25.84 31.45 -25.12
CA GLU A 477 27.01 31.72 -24.27
C GLU A 477 26.83 31.29 -22.80
N ILE A 478 26.12 30.20 -22.52
CA ILE A 478 26.03 29.68 -21.15
C ILE A 478 27.22 28.76 -20.85
N ASP A 479 28.01 29.14 -19.84
CA ASP A 479 28.99 28.28 -19.18
C ASP A 479 28.26 27.08 -18.54
N LEU A 480 28.65 25.86 -18.92
CA LEU A 480 28.08 24.61 -18.41
C LEU A 480 28.52 24.29 -16.97
N SER A 481 29.60 24.90 -16.47
CA SER A 481 30.18 24.58 -15.16
C SER A 481 29.20 24.71 -13.99
N PRO A 482 28.33 25.75 -13.90
CA PRO A 482 27.31 25.84 -12.86
C PRO A 482 26.21 24.78 -13.01
N VAL A 483 25.83 24.44 -14.25
CA VAL A 483 24.82 23.41 -14.53
C VAL A 483 25.35 22.03 -14.10
N LEU A 484 26.58 21.68 -14.47
CA LEU A 484 27.24 20.43 -14.07
C LEU A 484 27.42 20.35 -12.55
N THR A 485 27.75 21.46 -11.89
CA THR A 485 27.89 21.52 -10.41
C THR A 485 26.54 21.27 -9.70
N ILE A 486 25.43 21.80 -10.23
CA ILE A 486 24.08 21.53 -9.70
C ILE A 486 23.74 20.04 -9.90
N CYS A 487 24.09 19.47 -11.05
CA CYS A 487 23.84 18.06 -11.35
C CYS A 487 24.66 17.12 -10.45
N GLU A 488 25.93 17.46 -10.17
CA GLU A 488 26.79 16.78 -9.18
C GLU A 488 26.09 16.73 -7.81
N GLN A 489 25.59 17.88 -7.33
CA GLN A 489 24.90 17.98 -6.05
C GLN A 489 23.56 17.21 -6.02
N MET A 490 22.80 17.22 -7.11
CA MET A 490 21.54 16.47 -7.21
C MET A 490 21.78 14.94 -7.24
N CYS A 491 22.82 14.46 -7.93
CA CYS A 491 23.17 13.04 -7.96
C CYS A 491 23.59 12.52 -6.58
N ILE A 492 24.37 13.32 -5.83
CA ILE A 492 24.75 13.01 -4.44
C ILE A 492 23.51 12.93 -3.53
N ARG A 493 22.52 13.81 -3.76
CA ARG A 493 21.34 13.95 -2.88
C ARG A 493 20.21 12.96 -3.21
N PHE A 494 20.08 12.50 -4.46
CA PHE A 494 18.98 11.66 -4.93
C PHE A 494 19.42 10.45 -5.78
N PRO A 495 20.19 9.49 -5.21
CA PRO A 495 20.82 8.42 -5.99
C PRO A 495 19.85 7.46 -6.69
N LYS A 496 18.57 7.39 -6.28
CA LYS A 496 17.60 6.36 -6.71
C LYS A 496 16.61 6.80 -7.81
N THR A 497 16.73 8.01 -8.37
CA THR A 497 15.72 8.56 -9.29
C THR A 497 16.23 8.51 -10.75
N PRO A 498 15.77 7.57 -11.59
CA PRO A 498 16.34 7.34 -12.93
C PRO A 498 15.97 8.43 -13.97
N TYR A 499 14.89 9.17 -13.76
CA TYR A 499 14.35 10.15 -14.73
C TYR A 499 15.28 11.35 -14.97
N TYR A 500 15.85 11.93 -13.91
CA TYR A 500 16.77 13.06 -14.01
C TYR A 500 18.06 12.70 -14.77
N LYS A 501 18.47 11.42 -14.70
CA LYS A 501 19.69 10.92 -15.34
C LYS A 501 19.50 10.84 -16.86
N VAL A 502 18.36 10.33 -17.32
CA VAL A 502 17.99 10.26 -18.77
C VAL A 502 17.80 11.66 -19.37
N PHE A 503 17.25 12.59 -18.59
CA PHE A 503 17.16 13.99 -18.99
C PHE A 503 18.54 14.65 -19.11
N LEU A 504 19.44 14.41 -18.15
CA LEU A 504 20.84 14.88 -18.23
C LEU A 504 21.55 14.41 -19.51
N VAL A 505 21.34 13.13 -19.87
CA VAL A 505 21.91 12.52 -21.08
C VAL A 505 21.41 13.23 -22.33
N SER A 506 20.10 13.49 -22.40
CA SER A 506 19.49 14.15 -23.55
C SER A 506 19.99 15.59 -23.68
N LEU A 507 20.10 16.30 -22.56
CA LEU A 507 20.60 17.67 -22.48
C LEU A 507 22.07 17.77 -22.93
N ILE A 508 22.93 16.87 -22.43
CA ILE A 508 24.36 16.84 -22.77
C ILE A 508 24.56 16.42 -24.23
N SER A 509 23.81 15.43 -24.72
CA SER A 509 23.87 14.98 -26.12
C SER A 509 23.43 16.07 -27.09
N GLU A 510 22.35 16.80 -26.79
CA GLU A 510 21.85 17.88 -27.64
C GLU A 510 22.79 19.09 -27.63
N HIS A 511 23.43 19.38 -26.50
CA HIS A 511 24.36 20.50 -26.38
C HIS A 511 25.72 20.19 -27.02
N ALA A 512 26.24 18.98 -26.85
CA ALA A 512 27.49 18.57 -27.47
C ALA A 512 27.43 18.50 -29.00
N GLN A 513 26.27 18.22 -29.57
CA GLN A 513 26.05 18.31 -31.03
C GLN A 513 26.05 19.75 -31.55
N ARG A 514 25.94 20.77 -30.67
CA ARG A 514 25.81 22.18 -31.04
C ARG A 514 27.08 23.01 -30.78
N VAL A 515 28.07 22.49 -30.06
CA VAL A 515 29.23 23.27 -29.58
C VAL A 515 30.53 22.55 -29.95
N ASP A 516 31.34 23.17 -30.81
CA ASP A 516 32.65 22.66 -31.25
C ASP A 516 33.72 22.60 -30.13
N ASN A 517 33.42 23.14 -28.93
CA ASN A 517 34.34 23.31 -27.80
C ASN A 517 33.92 22.53 -26.54
N PHE A 518 33.42 21.29 -26.68
CA PHE A 518 33.21 20.42 -25.51
C PHE A 518 34.56 20.04 -24.90
N LYS A 519 34.87 20.53 -23.70
CA LYS A 519 36.20 20.36 -23.08
C LYS A 519 36.33 18.97 -22.45
N GLU A 520 37.54 18.43 -22.48
CA GLU A 520 37.90 17.16 -21.81
C GLU A 520 37.57 17.20 -20.30
N GLU A 521 37.74 18.35 -19.65
CA GLU A 521 37.42 18.56 -18.23
C GLU A 521 35.91 18.37 -17.92
N ASP A 522 35.02 18.78 -18.83
CA ASP A 522 33.57 18.62 -18.64
C ASP A 522 33.18 17.14 -18.73
N LEU A 523 33.80 16.38 -19.64
CA LEU A 523 33.62 14.93 -19.71
C LEU A 523 34.20 14.22 -18.48
N LEU A 524 35.38 14.61 -18.01
CA LEU A 524 35.99 14.03 -16.82
C LEU A 524 35.14 14.30 -15.56
N ARG A 525 34.49 15.46 -15.46
CA ARG A 525 33.50 15.74 -14.41
C ARG A 525 32.27 14.86 -14.54
N ILE A 526 31.73 14.70 -15.75
CA ILE A 526 30.61 13.80 -16.02
C ILE A 526 30.98 12.36 -15.63
N LEU A 527 32.12 11.85 -16.08
CA LEU A 527 32.63 10.53 -15.72
C LEU A 527 32.89 10.40 -14.22
N GLY A 528 33.37 11.47 -13.56
CA GLY A 528 33.56 11.55 -12.12
C GLY A 528 32.25 11.43 -11.32
N ILE A 529 31.16 12.05 -11.80
CA ILE A 529 29.81 11.89 -11.22
C ILE A 529 29.38 10.42 -11.25
N PHE A 530 29.64 9.72 -12.36
CA PHE A 530 29.30 8.31 -12.50
C PHE A 530 30.25 7.37 -11.74
N GLN A 531 31.55 7.70 -11.67
CA GLN A 531 32.53 6.93 -10.90
C GLN A 531 32.27 7.01 -9.39
N ALA A 532 31.78 8.16 -8.89
CA ALA A 532 31.34 8.31 -7.50
C ALA A 532 30.15 7.40 -7.16
N GLU A 533 29.24 7.12 -8.10
CA GLU A 533 28.12 6.16 -7.94
C GLU A 533 28.62 4.72 -7.83
N VAL A 534 29.65 4.34 -8.62
CA VAL A 534 30.31 3.02 -8.53
C VAL A 534 31.04 2.83 -7.19
N THR A 535 31.50 3.92 -6.57
CA THR A 535 32.39 3.88 -5.39
C THR A 535 31.64 4.05 -4.04
N GLN A 536 30.43 4.63 -4.01
CA GLN A 536 29.72 4.96 -2.76
C GLN A 536 29.06 3.76 -2.02
N HIS A 537 29.29 2.51 -2.42
CA HIS A 537 29.06 1.35 -1.56
C HIS A 537 30.35 1.04 -0.78
N LYS A 538 30.46 1.66 0.39
CA LYS A 538 31.64 1.90 1.25
C LYS A 538 32.83 0.90 1.21
N LEU A 539 34.00 1.55 1.17
CA LEU A 539 35.41 1.15 1.34
C LEU A 539 35.77 0.28 2.56
N THR A 540 36.76 -0.61 2.38
CA THR A 540 38.05 -0.59 3.10
C THR A 540 39.19 -1.26 2.30
N THR A 541 40.31 -0.53 2.17
CA THR A 541 41.72 -0.91 1.91
C THR A 541 42.15 -1.61 0.59
N HIS A 542 43.14 -0.95 -0.05
CA HIS A 542 44.15 -1.34 -1.05
C HIS A 542 43.96 -2.57 -1.97
N HIS A 543 44.04 -2.30 -3.29
CA HIS A 543 44.15 -3.18 -4.48
C HIS A 543 42.88 -3.92 -5.00
N LEU A 544 42.31 -3.37 -6.11
CA LEU A 544 41.32 -3.95 -7.10
C LEU A 544 39.93 -4.40 -6.57
N PRO A 545 38.86 -4.63 -7.40
CA PRO A 545 38.54 -4.21 -8.78
C PRO A 545 37.17 -3.46 -8.91
N ILE A 546 36.91 -2.84 -10.07
CA ILE A 546 35.58 -2.31 -10.47
C ILE A 546 34.67 -3.52 -10.72
N GLN A 547 33.76 -3.86 -9.79
CA GLN A 547 33.03 -5.14 -9.85
C GLN A 547 31.53 -5.09 -9.53
N LYS A 548 30.85 -3.93 -9.57
CA LYS A 548 29.42 -3.89 -9.24
C LYS A 548 28.58 -3.10 -10.26
N TRP A 549 27.58 -3.83 -10.79
CA TRP A 549 26.32 -3.42 -11.43
C TRP A 549 26.28 -1.99 -12.00
N VAL A 550 26.30 -1.88 -13.33
CA VAL A 550 25.89 -0.66 -14.01
C VAL A 550 24.39 -0.72 -14.24
N ASN A 551 23.65 0.21 -13.63
CA ASN A 551 22.22 0.33 -13.88
C ASN A 551 21.93 0.71 -15.35
N ASN A 552 20.72 0.40 -15.82
CA ASN A 552 20.35 0.48 -17.23
C ASN A 552 20.55 1.89 -17.82
N SER A 553 20.27 2.94 -17.03
CA SER A 553 20.41 4.33 -17.47
C SER A 553 21.88 4.70 -17.70
N SER A 554 22.78 4.23 -16.84
CA SER A 554 24.22 4.49 -16.96
C SER A 554 24.84 3.73 -18.13
N LEU A 555 24.40 2.48 -18.39
CA LEU A 555 24.93 1.70 -19.51
C LEU A 555 24.55 2.30 -20.87
N ILE A 556 23.27 2.67 -21.04
CA ILE A 556 22.78 3.32 -22.27
C ILE A 556 23.56 4.63 -22.51
N LEU A 557 23.81 5.40 -21.46
CA LEU A 557 24.59 6.63 -21.58
C LEU A 557 26.01 6.35 -22.08
N LEU A 558 26.73 5.41 -21.45
CA LEU A 558 28.11 5.08 -21.85
C LEU A 558 28.18 4.65 -23.31
N ILE A 559 27.19 3.88 -23.77
CA ILE A 559 27.06 3.47 -25.17
C ILE A 559 26.81 4.69 -26.08
N LYS A 560 25.85 5.56 -25.73
CA LYS A 560 25.59 6.78 -26.51
C LYS A 560 26.80 7.70 -26.57
N LEU A 561 27.54 7.85 -25.47
CA LEU A 561 28.80 8.60 -25.42
C LEU A 561 29.83 7.99 -26.37
N TYR A 562 29.94 6.65 -26.44
CA TYR A 562 30.86 5.96 -27.33
C TYR A 562 30.62 6.29 -28.81
N PHE A 563 29.36 6.30 -29.23
CA PHE A 563 28.99 6.63 -30.61
C PHE A 563 29.05 8.14 -30.89
N THR A 564 28.74 8.97 -29.89
CA THR A 564 28.69 10.44 -30.06
C THR A 564 30.08 11.08 -30.07
N PHE A 565 31.06 10.51 -29.36
CA PHE A 565 32.38 11.12 -29.17
C PHE A 565 33.54 10.16 -29.52
N PRO A 566 33.99 10.14 -30.78
CA PRO A 566 35.08 9.26 -31.23
C PRO A 566 36.37 9.40 -30.42
N GLN A 567 36.68 10.61 -29.93
CA GLN A 567 37.89 10.89 -29.17
C GLN A 567 37.94 10.19 -27.80
N PHE A 568 36.81 9.73 -27.25
CA PHE A 568 36.73 9.06 -25.94
C PHE A 568 36.49 7.55 -26.04
N GLN A 569 36.55 6.99 -27.25
CA GLN A 569 36.27 5.57 -27.46
C GLN A 569 37.25 4.70 -26.68
N LYS A 570 38.56 5.00 -26.67
CA LYS A 570 39.56 4.18 -25.98
C LYS A 570 39.33 4.10 -24.47
N GLU A 571 38.94 5.21 -23.85
CA GLU A 571 38.64 5.31 -22.43
C GLU A 571 37.36 4.53 -22.08
N LEU A 572 36.31 4.69 -22.89
CA LEU A 572 35.07 3.95 -22.73
C LEU A 572 35.26 2.45 -22.97
N GLU A 573 36.13 2.03 -23.90
CA GLU A 573 36.50 0.62 -24.07
C GLU A 573 37.14 0.03 -22.81
N ILE A 574 37.95 0.81 -22.07
CA ILE A 574 38.54 0.37 -20.79
C ILE A 574 37.43 0.18 -19.75
N VAL A 575 36.41 1.04 -19.74
CA VAL A 575 35.24 0.90 -18.85
C VAL A 575 34.44 -0.34 -19.22
N PHE A 576 34.11 -0.53 -20.51
CA PHE A 576 33.38 -1.68 -21.01
C PHE A 576 34.10 -3.01 -20.72
N LYS A 577 35.42 -3.06 -20.83
CA LYS A 577 36.24 -4.25 -20.51
C LYS A 577 36.16 -4.67 -19.04
N LYS A 578 35.72 -3.79 -18.14
CA LYS A 578 35.59 -4.06 -16.70
C LYS A 578 34.16 -4.42 -16.27
N LEU A 579 33.19 -4.40 -17.19
CA LEU A 579 31.81 -4.74 -16.86
C LEU A 579 31.66 -6.25 -16.67
N THR A 580 31.25 -6.65 -15.47
CA THR A 580 30.95 -8.05 -15.13
C THR A 580 29.46 -8.34 -15.01
N ASN A 581 28.62 -7.33 -14.81
CA ASN A 581 27.17 -7.51 -14.64
C ASN A 581 26.42 -6.45 -15.45
N VAL A 582 25.48 -6.90 -16.28
CA VAL A 582 24.71 -6.05 -17.20
C VAL A 582 23.21 -6.30 -17.00
N ASP A 583 22.48 -5.27 -16.60
CA ASP A 583 21.02 -5.27 -16.52
C ASP A 583 20.46 -4.44 -17.71
N LEU A 584 19.51 -5.02 -18.43
CA LEU A 584 18.85 -4.48 -19.62
C LEU A 584 17.33 -4.52 -19.46
N HIS A 585 16.83 -4.13 -18.28
CA HIS A 585 15.40 -3.97 -18.01
C HIS A 585 14.80 -2.71 -18.69
N CYS A 586 13.70 -2.85 -19.47
CA CYS A 586 12.98 -1.77 -20.18
C CYS A 586 13.75 -1.04 -21.31
N VAL A 587 14.85 -1.61 -21.82
CA VAL A 587 15.73 -0.95 -22.79
C VAL A 587 15.44 -1.35 -24.25
N GLY A 588 14.52 -2.28 -24.51
CA GLY A 588 14.34 -2.85 -25.85
C GLY A 588 13.96 -1.86 -26.96
N HIS A 589 13.52 -0.65 -26.61
CA HIS A 589 13.27 0.43 -27.59
C HIS A 589 14.47 1.37 -27.79
N LEU A 590 15.52 1.24 -26.98
CA LEU A 590 16.60 2.22 -26.82
C LEU A 590 17.98 1.71 -27.22
N LEU A 591 18.20 0.39 -27.32
CA LEU A 591 19.45 -0.16 -27.86
C LEU A 591 19.23 -0.67 -29.29
N THR A 592 19.99 -0.11 -30.21
CA THR A 592 20.12 -0.55 -31.60
C THR A 592 21.00 -1.80 -31.69
N ASN A 593 20.94 -2.50 -32.82
CA ASN A 593 21.78 -3.67 -33.07
C ASN A 593 23.29 -3.34 -33.04
N GLU A 594 23.66 -2.13 -33.49
CA GLU A 594 25.05 -1.65 -33.45
C GLU A 594 25.54 -1.47 -32.01
N GLU A 595 24.68 -1.00 -31.12
CA GLU A 595 24.99 -0.82 -29.70
C GLU A 595 25.16 -2.16 -28.97
N LEU A 596 24.38 -3.18 -29.33
CA LEU A 596 24.60 -4.55 -28.82
C LEU A 596 25.91 -5.15 -29.34
N LEU A 597 26.24 -4.94 -30.62
CA LEU A 597 27.51 -5.39 -31.21
C LEU A 597 28.72 -4.68 -30.58
N LEU A 598 28.56 -3.42 -30.20
CA LEU A 598 29.58 -2.70 -29.44
C LEU A 598 29.85 -3.36 -28.10
N LEU A 599 28.80 -3.61 -27.31
CA LEU A 599 28.92 -4.29 -26.03
C LEU A 599 29.56 -5.67 -26.20
N SER A 600 29.20 -6.41 -27.26
CA SER A 600 29.76 -7.73 -27.50
C SER A 600 31.27 -7.70 -27.75
N LYS A 601 31.75 -6.66 -28.43
CA LYS A 601 33.17 -6.51 -28.78
C LYS A 601 34.03 -6.07 -27.59
N HIS A 602 33.48 -5.30 -26.67
CA HIS A 602 34.27 -4.64 -25.62
C HIS A 602 34.01 -5.15 -24.21
N CYS A 603 32.94 -5.92 -23.96
CA CYS A 603 32.61 -6.45 -22.64
C CYS A 603 32.86 -7.95 -22.53
N SER A 604 34.11 -8.42 -22.63
CA SER A 604 34.42 -9.86 -22.58
C SER A 604 34.28 -10.51 -21.19
N LEU A 605 34.06 -9.73 -20.14
CA LEU A 605 34.02 -10.19 -18.74
C LEU A 605 32.59 -10.30 -18.17
N ILE A 606 31.55 -10.23 -18.99
CA ILE A 606 30.18 -10.28 -18.47
C ILE A 606 29.88 -11.68 -17.91
N GLU A 607 29.59 -11.73 -16.61
CA GLU A 607 29.23 -12.92 -15.85
C GLU A 607 27.71 -13.05 -15.66
N SER A 608 26.97 -11.94 -15.73
CA SER A 608 25.51 -11.91 -15.50
C SER A 608 24.79 -10.95 -16.43
N ILE A 609 23.71 -11.42 -17.06
CA ILE A 609 22.85 -10.62 -17.94
C ILE A 609 21.37 -10.75 -17.55
N HIS A 610 20.67 -9.62 -17.45
CA HIS A 610 19.22 -9.59 -17.24
C HIS A 610 18.49 -8.83 -18.37
N PHE A 611 17.74 -9.55 -19.21
CA PHE A 611 16.81 -9.02 -20.19
C PHE A 611 15.37 -9.04 -19.66
N ALA A 612 14.73 -7.88 -19.56
CA ALA A 612 13.31 -7.81 -19.24
C ALA A 612 12.57 -6.74 -20.05
N ARG A 613 11.41 -7.10 -20.64
CA ARG A 613 10.56 -6.20 -21.45
C ARG A 613 11.25 -5.63 -22.68
N THR A 614 11.87 -6.48 -23.50
CA THR A 614 12.62 -6.09 -24.70
C THR A 614 11.91 -6.52 -25.99
N ASN A 615 10.80 -5.86 -26.33
CA ASN A 615 9.91 -6.32 -27.40
C ASN A 615 10.47 -6.18 -28.84
N ASN A 616 11.61 -5.50 -29.04
CA ASN A 616 12.13 -5.12 -30.37
C ASN A 616 13.59 -5.52 -30.66
N ILE A 617 14.24 -6.35 -29.82
CA ILE A 617 15.63 -6.75 -30.09
C ILE A 617 15.66 -7.80 -31.19
N ASP A 618 16.46 -7.56 -32.23
CA ASP A 618 16.68 -8.51 -33.32
C ASP A 618 17.45 -9.75 -32.81
N LEU A 619 16.85 -10.93 -32.99
CA LEU A 619 17.33 -12.16 -32.37
C LEU A 619 18.73 -12.60 -32.83
N PRO A 620 19.11 -12.54 -34.13
CA PRO A 620 20.46 -12.86 -34.57
C PRO A 620 21.53 -11.99 -33.89
N ASN A 621 21.25 -10.71 -33.69
CA ASN A 621 22.18 -9.78 -33.02
C ASN A 621 22.28 -10.07 -31.52
N LEU A 622 21.16 -10.40 -30.87
CA LEU A 622 21.18 -10.85 -29.48
C LEU A 622 21.99 -12.14 -29.32
N LEU A 623 21.79 -13.11 -30.22
CA LEU A 623 22.53 -14.38 -30.22
C LEU A 623 24.03 -14.16 -30.44
N GLN A 624 24.39 -13.29 -31.38
CA GLN A 624 25.78 -12.91 -31.60
C GLN A 624 26.38 -12.25 -30.35
N PHE A 625 25.66 -11.33 -29.72
CA PHE A 625 26.10 -10.69 -28.47
C PHE A 625 26.33 -11.72 -27.38
N LEU A 626 25.37 -12.62 -27.15
CA LEU A 626 25.45 -13.64 -26.12
C LEU A 626 26.62 -14.60 -26.40
N HIS A 627 26.77 -15.13 -27.63
CA HIS A 627 27.86 -16.06 -27.97
C HIS A 627 29.27 -15.54 -27.71
N LEU A 628 29.45 -14.22 -27.69
CA LEU A 628 30.73 -13.60 -27.36
C LEU A 628 31.02 -13.54 -25.85
N GLN A 629 30.02 -13.81 -25.00
CA GLN A 629 30.12 -13.80 -23.54
C GLN A 629 30.55 -15.17 -23.00
N THR A 630 31.83 -15.51 -23.20
CA THR A 630 32.36 -16.81 -22.74
C THR A 630 32.34 -16.98 -21.22
N ASN A 631 32.28 -15.89 -20.45
CA ASN A 631 32.25 -15.90 -18.98
C ASN A 631 30.84 -15.88 -18.38
N LEU A 632 29.79 -15.96 -19.21
CA LEU A 632 28.41 -15.81 -18.74
C LEU A 632 28.01 -16.97 -17.83
N THR A 633 27.72 -16.66 -16.55
CA THR A 633 27.29 -17.62 -15.53
C THR A 633 25.81 -17.48 -15.16
N TYR A 634 25.21 -16.30 -15.37
CA TYR A 634 23.81 -16.03 -15.09
C TYR A 634 23.12 -15.35 -16.27
N LEU A 635 21.97 -15.88 -16.70
CA LEU A 635 21.15 -15.30 -17.75
C LEU A 635 19.68 -15.27 -17.31
N HIS A 636 19.08 -14.09 -17.30
CA HIS A 636 17.66 -13.91 -17.00
C HIS A 636 16.97 -13.24 -18.18
N ILE A 637 15.94 -13.87 -18.70
CA ILE A 637 15.15 -13.43 -19.83
C ILE A 637 13.68 -13.45 -19.39
N ALA A 638 13.04 -12.29 -19.24
CA ALA A 638 11.67 -12.19 -18.74
C ALA A 638 10.74 -11.21 -19.51
N LYS A 639 9.44 -11.50 -19.52
CA LYS A 639 8.29 -10.64 -19.90
C LYS A 639 8.31 -10.06 -21.32
N TYR A 640 7.26 -10.40 -22.09
CA TYR A 640 6.86 -9.76 -23.36
C TYR A 640 7.87 -9.84 -24.51
N ASN A 641 8.86 -10.70 -24.39
CA ASN A 641 9.75 -10.95 -25.51
C ASN A 641 9.15 -12.03 -26.40
N LYS A 642 8.92 -11.69 -27.67
CA LYS A 642 8.67 -12.68 -28.72
C LYS A 642 10.00 -13.33 -29.11
N PHE A 643 10.63 -14.06 -28.19
CA PHE A 643 11.82 -14.81 -28.54
C PHE A 643 11.42 -16.07 -29.33
N HIS A 644 12.05 -16.25 -30.49
CA HIS A 644 11.89 -17.47 -31.29
C HIS A 644 12.66 -18.64 -30.67
N ASN A 645 12.26 -19.86 -31.03
CA ASN A 645 12.89 -21.13 -30.59
C ASN A 645 14.40 -21.19 -30.90
N ASP A 646 14.90 -20.36 -31.83
CA ASP A 646 16.33 -20.24 -32.16
C ASP A 646 17.20 -19.75 -30.99
N LEU A 647 16.66 -18.89 -30.11
CA LEU A 647 17.38 -18.44 -28.92
C LEU A 647 17.68 -19.63 -28.02
N LEU A 648 16.62 -20.41 -27.76
CA LEU A 648 16.69 -21.60 -26.96
C LEU A 648 17.68 -22.55 -27.60
N ASN A 649 17.52 -22.93 -28.87
CA ASN A 649 18.43 -23.85 -29.57
C ASN A 649 19.91 -23.47 -29.51
N SER A 650 20.26 -22.22 -29.21
CA SER A 650 21.65 -21.76 -29.07
C SER A 650 22.19 -21.82 -27.63
N LEU A 651 21.36 -22.00 -26.60
CA LEU A 651 21.81 -21.92 -25.20
C LEU A 651 22.83 -23.00 -24.81
N HIS A 652 22.85 -24.14 -25.50
CA HIS A 652 23.85 -25.21 -25.27
C HIS A 652 25.29 -24.77 -25.51
N LYS A 653 25.50 -23.64 -26.22
CA LYS A 653 26.82 -23.06 -26.48
C LYS A 653 27.41 -22.34 -25.25
N PHE A 654 26.60 -22.05 -24.23
CA PHE A 654 27.07 -21.39 -23.00
C PHE A 654 27.60 -22.42 -21.99
N THR A 655 28.85 -22.85 -22.18
CA THR A 655 29.48 -23.88 -21.34
C THR A 655 29.73 -23.49 -19.88
N ASN A 656 29.60 -22.20 -19.55
CA ASN A 656 29.81 -21.66 -18.19
C ASN A 656 28.50 -21.21 -17.52
N LEU A 657 27.35 -21.35 -18.18
CA LEU A 657 26.08 -20.87 -17.66
C LEU A 657 25.62 -21.75 -16.50
N LYS A 658 25.56 -21.17 -15.30
CA LYS A 658 25.16 -21.83 -14.05
C LYS A 658 23.70 -21.60 -13.69
N SER A 659 23.15 -20.43 -14.03
CA SER A 659 21.78 -20.06 -13.68
C SER A 659 21.04 -19.46 -14.86
N LEU A 660 19.88 -20.01 -15.18
CA LEU A 660 19.01 -19.57 -16.26
C LEU A 660 17.60 -19.28 -15.73
N VAL A 661 17.07 -18.09 -16.03
CA VAL A 661 15.70 -17.69 -15.70
C VAL A 661 14.98 -17.32 -16.98
N LEU A 662 13.90 -18.05 -17.31
CA LEU A 662 13.04 -17.85 -18.47
C LEU A 662 11.62 -17.53 -17.98
N GLY A 663 11.22 -16.27 -17.97
CA GLY A 663 9.94 -15.83 -17.40
C GLY A 663 8.97 -15.20 -18.40
N ASP A 664 7.69 -15.56 -18.36
CA ASP A 664 6.58 -14.89 -19.08
C ASP A 664 6.86 -14.69 -20.59
N CYS A 665 7.39 -15.74 -21.24
CA CYS A 665 7.69 -15.76 -22.68
C CYS A 665 6.74 -16.74 -23.38
N ASP A 666 6.32 -16.43 -24.61
CA ASP A 666 5.37 -17.24 -25.40
C ASP A 666 6.09 -18.39 -26.14
N TRP A 667 6.60 -19.37 -25.42
CA TRP A 667 7.29 -20.52 -26.01
C TRP A 667 6.27 -21.52 -26.60
N THR A 668 6.50 -21.96 -27.84
CA THR A 668 5.55 -22.82 -28.58
C THR A 668 6.10 -24.20 -28.92
N GLU A 669 7.43 -24.38 -28.93
CA GLU A 669 8.08 -25.66 -29.20
C GLU A 669 8.90 -26.13 -28.02
N ASP A 670 9.11 -27.43 -27.97
CA ASP A 670 9.84 -28.15 -26.94
C ASP A 670 11.35 -27.95 -27.17
N PRO A 671 12.03 -27.12 -26.38
CA PRO A 671 13.35 -26.68 -26.77
C PRO A 671 14.44 -27.57 -26.16
N LEU A 672 15.57 -27.52 -26.88
CA LEU A 672 16.94 -27.51 -26.35
C LEU A 672 17.71 -28.81 -26.19
N THR A 673 19.00 -28.67 -26.46
CA THR A 673 20.10 -29.57 -26.05
C THR A 673 20.50 -29.24 -24.60
N PRO A 674 20.96 -30.23 -23.79
CA PRO A 674 21.37 -29.99 -22.41
C PRO A 674 22.48 -28.96 -22.28
N ILE A 675 22.44 -28.15 -21.21
CA ILE A 675 23.50 -27.18 -20.85
C ILE A 675 24.31 -27.76 -19.68
N PRO A 676 25.48 -28.41 -19.92
CA PRO A 676 26.15 -29.24 -18.91
C PRO A 676 26.48 -28.53 -17.60
N SER A 677 26.73 -27.21 -17.64
CA SER A 677 27.11 -26.38 -16.50
C SER A 677 25.94 -25.87 -15.65
N LEU A 678 24.69 -26.11 -16.07
CA LEU A 678 23.53 -25.49 -15.45
C LEU A 678 23.24 -26.09 -14.06
N GLU A 679 23.26 -25.24 -13.05
CA GLU A 679 23.01 -25.58 -11.63
C GLU A 679 21.61 -25.13 -11.17
N SER A 680 21.05 -24.07 -11.78
CA SER A 680 19.74 -23.50 -11.44
C SER A 680 18.93 -23.12 -12.68
N LEU A 681 17.68 -23.58 -12.74
CA LEU A 681 16.72 -23.24 -13.80
C LEU A 681 15.43 -22.70 -13.19
N THR A 682 14.95 -21.55 -13.69
CA THR A 682 13.63 -21.01 -13.38
C THR A 682 12.85 -20.81 -14.67
N PHE A 683 11.64 -21.32 -14.73
CA PHE A 683 10.81 -21.35 -15.93
C PHE A 683 9.37 -20.89 -15.60
N SER A 684 8.89 -19.82 -16.24
CA SER A 684 7.51 -19.35 -16.17
C SER A 684 6.95 -19.21 -17.57
N CYS A 685 5.99 -20.05 -17.95
CA CYS A 685 5.38 -20.00 -19.29
C CYS A 685 3.89 -20.38 -19.24
N PRO A 686 2.96 -19.43 -19.39
CA PRO A 686 1.52 -19.69 -19.39
C PRO A 686 1.04 -20.61 -20.52
N THR A 687 1.75 -20.58 -21.65
CA THR A 687 1.31 -21.20 -22.91
C THR A 687 1.91 -22.59 -23.17
N LEU A 688 2.94 -22.97 -22.41
CA LEU A 688 3.62 -24.25 -22.64
C LEU A 688 2.87 -25.41 -21.99
N THR A 689 2.33 -26.29 -22.82
CA THR A 689 1.54 -27.45 -22.40
C THR A 689 2.36 -28.75 -22.32
N ASN A 690 3.40 -28.88 -23.14
CA ASN A 690 4.21 -30.09 -23.30
C ASN A 690 5.72 -29.76 -23.25
N LEU A 691 6.28 -29.59 -22.05
CA LEU A 691 7.73 -29.43 -21.85
C LEU A 691 8.37 -30.80 -21.61
N LYS A 692 9.28 -31.25 -22.49
CA LYS A 692 10.18 -32.36 -22.16
C LYS A 692 11.34 -31.83 -21.34
N LEU A 693 11.15 -31.80 -20.03
CA LEU A 693 12.20 -31.41 -19.08
C LEU A 693 13.48 -32.27 -19.20
N SER A 694 13.40 -33.47 -19.80
CA SER A 694 14.54 -34.39 -19.93
C SER A 694 15.71 -33.78 -20.69
N SER A 695 15.46 -32.79 -21.55
CA SER A 695 16.51 -32.06 -22.26
C SER A 695 17.26 -31.06 -21.38
N PHE A 696 16.65 -30.56 -20.30
CA PHE A 696 17.23 -29.52 -19.43
C PHE A 696 17.99 -30.10 -18.24
N ILE A 697 17.68 -31.34 -17.86
CA ILE A 697 18.25 -31.93 -16.65
C ILE A 697 19.64 -32.45 -16.96
N THR A 698 20.61 -31.70 -16.48
CA THR A 698 22.00 -32.11 -16.43
C THR A 698 22.30 -32.71 -15.07
N PRO A 699 23.30 -33.60 -14.95
CA PRO A 699 23.71 -34.15 -13.66
C PRO A 699 24.09 -33.09 -12.61
N GLY A 700 24.35 -31.84 -13.05
CA GLY A 700 24.68 -30.71 -12.18
C GLY A 700 23.49 -29.86 -11.72
N LEU A 701 22.28 -30.09 -12.23
CA LEU A 701 21.11 -29.27 -11.91
C LEU A 701 20.66 -29.52 -10.47
N ARG A 702 20.75 -28.48 -9.62
CA ARG A 702 20.42 -28.51 -8.19
C ARG A 702 19.10 -27.82 -7.88
N LYS A 703 18.73 -26.80 -8.65
CA LYS A 703 17.52 -25.99 -8.40
C LYS A 703 16.65 -25.90 -9.64
N LEU A 704 15.37 -26.23 -9.50
CA LEU A 704 14.37 -26.15 -10.56
C LEU A 704 13.11 -25.45 -10.05
N ILE A 705 12.76 -24.33 -10.67
CA ILE A 705 11.53 -23.58 -10.40
C ILE A 705 10.69 -23.56 -11.68
N ILE A 706 9.42 -23.94 -11.57
CA ILE A 706 8.44 -23.95 -12.64
C ILE A 706 7.20 -23.20 -12.14
N THR A 707 6.76 -22.15 -12.84
CA THR A 707 5.61 -21.34 -12.43
C THR A 707 4.61 -21.13 -13.56
N GLN A 708 3.32 -21.05 -13.23
CA GLN A 708 2.24 -20.65 -14.15
C GLN A 708 2.18 -21.49 -15.45
N SER A 709 2.49 -22.78 -15.38
CA SER A 709 2.60 -23.60 -16.58
C SER A 709 1.44 -24.59 -16.65
N GLN A 710 0.76 -24.70 -17.81
CA GLN A 710 -0.26 -25.73 -18.06
C GLN A 710 0.38 -27.10 -18.33
N LEU A 711 1.43 -27.46 -17.59
CA LEU A 711 2.19 -28.66 -17.87
C LEU A 711 1.37 -29.90 -17.55
N LYS A 712 1.08 -30.68 -18.60
CA LYS A 712 0.69 -32.08 -18.47
C LYS A 712 1.97 -32.91 -18.49
N LEU A 713 2.70 -32.93 -17.38
CA LEU A 713 3.99 -33.59 -17.32
C LEU A 713 3.82 -35.12 -17.39
N PRO A 714 4.49 -35.84 -18.31
CA PRO A 714 4.87 -37.22 -18.07
C PRO A 714 6.07 -37.23 -17.11
N ILE A 715 5.81 -37.29 -15.81
CA ILE A 715 6.82 -37.10 -14.74
C ILE A 715 7.93 -38.17 -14.58
N PRO A 716 7.80 -39.47 -14.94
CA PRO A 716 8.65 -40.46 -14.29
C PRO A 716 10.16 -40.45 -14.56
N GLU A 717 10.63 -40.01 -15.72
CA GLU A 717 12.02 -40.32 -16.11
C GLU A 717 13.01 -39.17 -15.90
N ILE A 718 12.54 -38.02 -15.42
CA ILE A 718 13.24 -36.76 -15.69
C ILE A 718 14.09 -36.32 -14.49
N PHE A 719 13.59 -36.45 -13.26
CA PHE A 719 14.29 -35.87 -12.11
C PHE A 719 15.45 -36.73 -11.64
N GLY A 720 16.69 -36.26 -11.86
CA GLY A 720 17.88 -36.89 -11.32
C GLY A 720 18.04 -36.67 -9.81
N SER A 721 18.87 -37.50 -9.18
CA SER A 721 19.21 -37.40 -7.75
C SER A 721 19.93 -36.09 -7.39
N SER A 722 20.36 -35.27 -8.35
CA SER A 722 21.08 -34.01 -8.12
C SER A 722 20.21 -32.86 -7.61
N ILE A 723 18.88 -32.94 -7.74
CA ILE A 723 17.99 -31.82 -7.39
C ILE A 723 17.86 -31.67 -5.87
N GLN A 724 18.23 -30.49 -5.39
CA GLN A 724 18.14 -30.06 -4.00
C GLN A 724 16.93 -29.15 -3.74
N ALA A 725 16.48 -28.37 -4.73
CA ALA A 725 15.34 -27.47 -4.57
C ALA A 725 14.39 -27.55 -5.77
N LEU A 726 13.12 -27.90 -5.52
CA LEU A 726 12.06 -28.00 -6.52
C LEU A 726 10.87 -27.11 -6.14
N GLU A 727 10.44 -26.24 -7.05
CA GLU A 727 9.25 -25.43 -6.87
C GLU A 727 8.39 -25.52 -8.13
N ILE A 728 7.18 -26.06 -8.03
CA ILE A 728 6.23 -26.16 -9.13
C ILE A 728 4.94 -25.48 -8.70
N THR A 729 4.63 -24.33 -9.28
CA THR A 729 3.47 -23.52 -8.88
C THR A 729 2.48 -23.32 -10.00
N SER A 730 1.19 -23.36 -9.65
CA SER A 730 0.07 -23.15 -10.60
C SER A 730 0.08 -24.11 -11.79
N SER A 731 0.37 -25.40 -11.54
CA SER A 731 0.39 -26.47 -12.55
C SER A 731 -0.61 -27.59 -12.23
N GLU A 732 -0.96 -28.42 -13.21
CA GLU A 732 -1.76 -29.64 -13.01
C GLU A 732 -0.82 -30.78 -12.55
N ILE A 733 -0.66 -30.94 -11.23
CA ILE A 733 0.19 -32.00 -10.64
C ILE A 733 -0.70 -33.04 -9.97
N THR A 734 -0.59 -34.30 -10.39
CA THR A 734 -1.29 -35.42 -9.77
C THR A 734 -0.54 -35.94 -8.54
N VAL A 735 -1.15 -36.86 -7.82
CA VAL A 735 -0.52 -37.54 -6.68
C VAL A 735 0.64 -38.44 -7.14
N GLU A 736 0.46 -39.15 -8.24
CA GLU A 736 1.44 -40.08 -8.83
C GLU A 736 2.72 -39.34 -9.21
N HIS A 737 2.56 -38.13 -9.74
CA HIS A 737 3.64 -37.19 -10.02
C HIS A 737 4.48 -36.87 -8.79
N ILE A 738 3.83 -36.58 -7.66
CA ILE A 738 4.53 -36.27 -6.41
C ILE A 738 5.32 -37.49 -5.90
N LYS A 739 4.72 -38.70 -5.93
CA LYS A 739 5.40 -39.95 -5.52
C LYS A 739 6.69 -40.16 -6.29
N GLU A 740 6.61 -40.02 -7.60
CA GLU A 740 7.73 -40.30 -8.49
C GLU A 740 8.84 -39.25 -8.36
N ILE A 741 8.48 -37.97 -8.12
CA ILE A 741 9.45 -36.92 -7.75
C ILE A 741 10.23 -37.32 -6.50
N PHE A 742 9.56 -37.72 -5.41
CA PHE A 742 10.23 -38.11 -4.18
C PHE A 742 11.07 -39.38 -4.32
N LYS A 743 10.62 -40.32 -5.14
CA LYS A 743 11.37 -41.55 -5.44
C LYS A 743 12.67 -41.28 -6.18
N ASN A 744 12.69 -40.31 -7.10
CA ASN A 744 13.83 -40.04 -7.97
C ASN A 744 14.76 -38.91 -7.47
N CYS A 745 14.26 -37.99 -6.63
CA CYS A 745 15.04 -36.88 -6.04
C CYS A 745 15.54 -37.18 -4.63
N SER A 746 16.52 -38.08 -4.48
CA SER A 746 17.03 -38.45 -3.15
C SER A 746 17.71 -37.30 -2.36
N ASN A 747 18.18 -36.24 -3.03
CA ASN A 747 18.85 -35.10 -2.38
C ASN A 747 17.95 -33.87 -2.17
N LEU A 748 16.63 -34.03 -2.24
CA LEU A 748 15.70 -32.90 -2.16
C LEU A 748 15.71 -32.27 -0.75
N GLU A 749 16.13 -31.01 -0.66
CA GLU A 749 16.20 -30.19 0.55
C GLU A 749 14.99 -29.23 0.68
N LYS A 750 14.40 -28.83 -0.45
CA LYS A 750 13.24 -27.93 -0.50
C LYS A 750 12.27 -28.34 -1.60
N VAL A 751 10.99 -28.43 -1.26
CA VAL A 751 9.91 -28.68 -2.23
C VAL A 751 8.71 -27.74 -2.01
N SER A 752 8.15 -27.21 -3.09
CA SER A 752 6.94 -26.37 -3.08
C SER A 752 6.03 -26.70 -4.25
N PHE A 753 4.74 -26.94 -3.98
CA PHE A 753 3.71 -27.23 -5.00
C PHE A 753 2.61 -26.16 -5.05
N ALA A 754 2.96 -24.90 -4.80
CA ALA A 754 1.99 -23.87 -4.48
C ALA A 754 0.99 -23.54 -5.60
N GLY A 755 -0.31 -23.57 -5.30
CA GLY A 755 -1.36 -23.20 -6.27
C GLY A 755 -1.63 -24.24 -7.37
N SER A 756 -1.03 -25.43 -7.28
CA SER A 756 -1.32 -26.56 -8.16
C SER A 756 -2.62 -27.26 -7.74
N ALA A 757 -3.43 -27.69 -8.71
CA ALA A 757 -4.68 -28.40 -8.44
C ALA A 757 -4.39 -29.88 -8.16
N ILE A 758 -4.17 -30.24 -6.89
CA ILE A 758 -3.99 -31.63 -6.45
C ILE A 758 -5.36 -32.19 -6.07
N GLU A 759 -5.88 -33.13 -6.87
CA GLU A 759 -7.28 -33.60 -6.78
C GLU A 759 -7.60 -34.43 -5.51
N GLU A 760 -6.60 -34.95 -4.77
CA GLU A 760 -6.83 -35.69 -3.52
C GLU A 760 -6.21 -35.00 -2.30
N LYS A 761 -7.06 -34.42 -1.44
CA LYS A 761 -6.66 -33.90 -0.11
C LYS A 761 -6.22 -35.00 0.86
N THR A 762 -6.63 -36.25 0.63
CA THR A 762 -6.49 -37.35 1.61
C THR A 762 -5.16 -38.12 1.49
N PHE A 763 -4.39 -37.89 0.42
CA PHE A 763 -3.35 -38.83 0.01
C PHE A 763 -1.94 -38.55 0.57
N ILE A 764 -1.58 -37.28 0.83
CA ILE A 764 -0.19 -36.88 1.16
C ILE A 764 0.35 -37.58 2.43
N LEU A 765 -0.52 -38.00 3.35
CA LEU A 765 -0.16 -38.60 4.64
C LEU A 765 0.29 -40.07 4.58
N ASN A 766 -0.16 -40.86 3.60
CA ASN A 766 0.02 -42.32 3.65
C ASN A 766 1.21 -42.86 2.84
N THR A 767 1.91 -42.02 2.07
CA THR A 767 2.89 -42.49 1.07
C THR A 767 4.27 -41.86 1.20
N LEU A 768 4.43 -40.84 2.04
CA LEU A 768 5.74 -40.28 2.35
C LEU A 768 6.30 -41.08 3.53
N ASP A 769 7.26 -41.97 3.25
CA ASP A 769 8.13 -42.54 4.29
C ASP A 769 9.04 -41.39 4.78
N LEU A 770 8.60 -40.68 5.83
CA LEU A 770 9.12 -39.36 6.25
C LEU A 770 10.44 -39.42 7.05
N ASN A 771 11.25 -40.46 6.85
CA ASN A 771 12.56 -40.59 7.49
C ASN A 771 13.62 -39.59 6.96
N HIS A 772 13.25 -38.63 6.10
CA HIS A 772 14.17 -37.66 5.50
C HIS A 772 14.02 -36.25 6.13
N PRO A 773 15.12 -35.61 6.60
CA PRO A 773 15.10 -34.34 7.34
C PRO A 773 14.98 -33.12 6.39
N THR A 774 13.83 -33.00 5.72
CA THR A 774 13.58 -31.98 4.69
C THR A 774 12.49 -31.00 5.13
N LEU A 775 12.63 -29.70 4.79
CA LEU A 775 11.63 -28.67 5.11
C LEU A 775 10.53 -28.65 4.02
N TYR A 776 9.33 -29.12 4.35
CA TYR A 776 8.24 -29.21 3.37
C TYR A 776 7.39 -27.96 3.39
N THR A 777 7.10 -27.40 2.21
CA THR A 777 6.21 -26.23 2.06
C THR A 777 5.03 -26.58 1.15
N LEU A 778 3.84 -26.81 1.72
CA LEU A 778 2.63 -27.06 0.94
C LEU A 778 1.75 -25.81 0.94
N THR A 779 1.45 -25.25 -0.22
CA THR A 779 0.52 -24.11 -0.32
C THR A 779 -0.77 -24.57 -0.97
N THR A 780 -1.86 -24.52 -0.21
CA THR A 780 -3.20 -24.90 -0.68
C THR A 780 -3.67 -23.97 -1.81
N PRO A 781 -4.66 -24.38 -2.63
CA PRO A 781 -5.25 -23.53 -3.69
C PRO A 781 -5.75 -22.16 -3.20
N GLY A 782 -5.98 -21.97 -1.90
CA GLY A 782 -6.34 -20.69 -1.28
C GLY A 782 -5.16 -19.80 -0.85
N GLY A 783 -3.92 -20.13 -1.22
CA GLY A 783 -2.73 -19.34 -0.90
C GLY A 783 -2.20 -19.50 0.53
N THR A 784 -2.71 -20.46 1.30
CA THR A 784 -2.19 -20.73 2.66
C THR A 784 -0.99 -21.68 2.56
N THR A 785 0.18 -21.15 2.86
CA THR A 785 1.46 -21.87 2.91
C THR A 785 1.68 -22.49 4.29
N MET A 786 1.85 -23.81 4.34
CA MET A 786 2.16 -24.56 5.56
C MET A 786 3.60 -25.05 5.51
N TYR A 787 4.34 -24.86 6.62
CA TYR A 787 5.72 -25.31 6.80
C TYR A 787 5.76 -26.51 7.74
N TYR A 788 6.51 -27.55 7.38
CA TYR A 788 6.66 -28.74 8.21
C TYR A 788 8.13 -29.09 8.39
N SER A 789 8.52 -29.33 9.65
CA SER A 789 9.87 -29.72 10.06
C SER A 789 10.00 -31.19 10.44
N THR A 790 8.90 -31.87 10.75
CA THR A 790 8.86 -33.29 11.18
C THR A 790 7.54 -33.94 10.78
N GLU A 791 7.49 -35.28 10.72
CA GLU A 791 6.25 -36.07 10.54
C GLU A 791 5.21 -35.77 11.62
N SER A 792 5.66 -35.58 12.87
CA SER A 792 4.80 -35.22 14.01
C SER A 792 4.17 -33.82 13.86
N ASP A 793 4.91 -32.82 13.37
CA ASP A 793 4.36 -31.51 13.04
C ASP A 793 3.29 -31.59 11.94
N LEU A 794 3.43 -32.53 11.00
CA LEU A 794 2.53 -32.71 9.88
C LEU A 794 1.23 -33.41 10.29
N GLN A 795 1.31 -34.45 11.12
CA GLN A 795 0.13 -35.14 11.67
C GLN A 795 -0.66 -34.30 12.70
N THR A 796 -0.01 -33.39 13.42
CA THR A 796 -0.65 -32.60 14.48
C THR A 796 -1.31 -31.32 13.96
N ARG A 797 -0.82 -30.77 12.83
CA ARG A 797 -1.32 -29.51 12.24
C ARG A 797 -2.34 -29.72 11.12
N TRP A 798 -2.43 -30.94 10.60
CA TRP A 798 -3.55 -31.37 9.75
C TRP A 798 -4.73 -31.77 10.63
#